data_AF-A0A109IG71-F1
#
_entry.id   AF-A0A109IG71-F1
#
_cell.length_a   1.000
_cell.length_b   1.000
_cell.length_c   1.000
_cell.angle_alpha   90.00
_cell.angle_beta   90.00
_cell.angle_gamma   90.00
#
_symmetry.space_group_name_H-M   'P 1'
#
loop_
_entity.id
_entity.type
_entity.pdbx_description
1 polymer ?
#
loop_
_entity_poly.entity_id
_entity_poly.type
_entity_poly.pdbx_seq_one_letter_code
_entity_poly.pdbx_strand_id
1 'polypeptide(L)'
;MSGTPAAGASSYETAPKTQVQQVRSALLREFDGLIDVEDLANKSAVDREQAFLSRALAALTVRDLTGCDSAAAADAVIDGRDDIGIDAVAIDKNASHLWLVQSKWSDSGRGKFVVGDALKFVEGLRHIDGRQFDRFNARFQSIADQVVAVLSNRGSKITLVPTVMRTEPLAADVLQRLSDAQEEFNQFGNMLSRRVYLARDIWEVVRNDFAEPPIPLTARMHDWIRVVEPYEAFQGIVSVADIAEWYEAHEDRLFARNIRKPLGITQVNQGLIDTLTADPHNFWFFNNGITVLCDTVNPEYFQRAAKRSPVTLQLDGASVVNGAQTVHAIHRAFRKAPEAVADGHVTVRVISLKNCPPDFADAVTTATNTQNRVERRDFVALDPVQRRIKQDFLLSLQKAYTLKRGEPEPTPESSGCSVEVAATALACAHRNSDLAVRAKLGAELLWEEGTQGAYHLLFNAQDQPSAYQIWRSVLILREVDATLQRTAKNRQARAEAIVERGNRLIAHIVFQYLDLDGIDEPDTDWDAVLGQVPQAVERAVDWLVHHVDAEFKKQLVSTTLTEPEPCRTLVGLVLRDLRSGAPVPELPAEYRPVRNVPRQRRRNTVPTLVDANRLAEGTPLTFRAISQAERDAMADWLAADPSRGAATWVNQRVRPILWAADGKRYSPSGLVQKMWQLAEWGKAPVAAQGPLRWFVAEGQSLWRLALDTRNDGDLGEGDEEG
;
A
#
# COMPACT_ATOMS: atom_id res chain seq x y z
N MET A 1 -17.17 -54.93 -4.69
CA MET A 1 -16.39 -53.86 -5.35
C MET A 1 -16.79 -52.54 -4.70
N SER A 2 -16.13 -52.21 -3.60
CA SER A 2 -16.37 -51.01 -2.79
C SER A 2 -15.22 -50.03 -3.07
N GLY A 3 -15.48 -49.01 -3.88
CA GLY A 3 -14.53 -47.94 -4.15
C GLY A 3 -14.49 -46.96 -2.97
N THR A 4 -13.30 -46.82 -2.39
CA THR A 4 -12.95 -45.75 -1.44
C THR A 4 -13.07 -44.40 -2.15
N PRO A 5 -13.73 -43.38 -1.58
CA PRO A 5 -13.70 -42.04 -2.15
C PRO A 5 -12.30 -41.43 -1.94
N ALA A 6 -11.68 -40.99 -3.03
CA ALA A 6 -10.44 -40.23 -2.99
C ALA A 6 -10.65 -38.94 -2.19
N ALA A 7 -9.85 -38.75 -1.15
CA ALA A 7 -9.75 -37.49 -0.44
C ALA A 7 -9.26 -36.41 -1.42
N GLY A 8 -10.07 -35.38 -1.63
CA GLY A 8 -9.69 -34.21 -2.42
C GLY A 8 -8.52 -33.50 -1.75
N ALA A 9 -7.33 -33.62 -2.32
CA ALA A 9 -6.25 -32.70 -2.05
C ALA A 9 -6.68 -31.31 -2.53
N SER A 10 -6.72 -30.34 -1.63
CA SER A 10 -6.92 -28.93 -1.96
C SER A 10 -5.85 -28.50 -2.97
N SER A 11 -6.26 -28.21 -4.21
CA SER A 11 -5.37 -28.05 -5.36
C SER A 11 -4.69 -26.69 -5.45
N TYR A 12 -4.44 -26.03 -4.32
CA TYR A 12 -3.85 -24.70 -4.31
C TYR A 12 -2.88 -24.58 -3.11
N GLU A 13 -1.65 -25.05 -3.22
CA GLU A 13 -0.56 -24.77 -2.26
C GLU A 13 0.38 -23.71 -2.84
N THR A 14 0.89 -22.79 -2.02
CA THR A 14 1.92 -21.81 -2.41
C THR A 14 3.18 -22.55 -2.87
N ALA A 15 3.89 -22.05 -3.90
CA ALA A 15 5.06 -22.73 -4.42
C ALA A 15 6.10 -23.01 -3.30
N PRO A 16 6.63 -24.25 -3.20
CA PRO A 16 7.59 -24.66 -2.18
C PRO A 16 8.77 -23.70 -1.96
N LYS A 17 9.33 -23.16 -3.06
CA LYS A 17 10.48 -22.26 -3.02
C LYS A 17 10.17 -20.95 -2.30
N THR A 18 8.98 -20.39 -2.54
CA THR A 18 8.50 -19.16 -1.89
C THR A 18 8.26 -19.38 -0.40
N GLN A 19 7.66 -20.53 -0.02
CA GLN A 19 7.46 -20.88 1.39
C GLN A 19 8.79 -20.95 2.14
N VAL A 20 9.81 -21.58 1.55
CA VAL A 20 11.15 -21.66 2.16
C VAL A 20 11.78 -20.29 2.35
N GLN A 21 11.69 -19.41 1.35
CA GLN A 21 12.20 -18.04 1.45
C GLN A 21 11.48 -17.21 2.53
N GLN A 22 10.16 -17.36 2.63
CA GLN A 22 9.37 -16.68 3.66
C GLN A 22 9.73 -17.14 5.06
N VAL A 23 9.90 -18.45 5.26
CA VAL A 23 10.38 -19.01 6.54
C VAL A 23 11.79 -18.50 6.84
N ARG A 24 12.72 -18.52 5.88
CA ARG A 24 14.10 -18.00 6.07
C ARG A 24 14.08 -16.56 6.57
N SER A 25 13.31 -15.71 5.88
CA SER A 25 13.19 -14.29 6.21
C SER A 25 12.59 -14.07 7.59
N ALA A 26 11.62 -14.91 7.99
CA ALA A 26 11.04 -14.87 9.32
C ALA A 26 12.02 -15.27 10.41
N LEU A 27 12.75 -16.38 10.21
CA LEU A 27 13.77 -16.87 11.15
C LEU A 27 14.88 -15.84 11.36
N LEU A 28 15.41 -15.27 10.26
CA LEU A 28 16.44 -14.22 10.33
C LEU A 28 15.93 -12.99 11.08
N ARG A 29 14.70 -12.55 10.83
CA ARG A 29 14.16 -11.35 11.51
C ARG A 29 13.91 -11.58 13.00
N GLU A 30 13.32 -12.72 13.34
CA GLU A 30 12.83 -12.97 14.70
C GLU A 30 13.94 -13.35 15.66
N PHE A 31 14.89 -14.16 15.21
CA PHE A 31 15.91 -14.77 16.07
C PHE A 31 17.29 -14.13 15.93
N ASP A 32 17.44 -13.10 15.10
CA ASP A 32 18.69 -12.32 15.03
C ASP A 32 18.99 -11.69 16.40
N GLY A 33 20.23 -11.88 16.85
CA GLY A 33 20.67 -11.51 18.19
C GLY A 33 20.14 -12.37 19.35
N LEU A 34 19.23 -13.33 19.12
CA LEU A 34 18.71 -14.23 20.17
C LEU A 34 19.39 -15.61 20.16
N ILE A 35 19.72 -16.13 18.97
CA ILE A 35 20.38 -17.44 18.85
C ILE A 35 21.89 -17.28 19.07
N ASP A 36 22.42 -18.04 20.02
CA ASP A 36 23.86 -18.14 20.23
C ASP A 36 24.54 -18.74 18.98
N VAL A 37 25.52 -18.01 18.46
CA VAL A 37 26.34 -18.38 17.30
C VAL A 37 27.83 -18.24 17.59
N GLU A 38 28.24 -18.07 18.86
CA GLU A 38 29.62 -17.84 19.26
C GLU A 38 30.52 -19.04 18.91
N ASP A 39 30.00 -20.26 19.07
CA ASP A 39 30.70 -21.51 18.72
C ASP A 39 30.92 -21.68 17.20
N LEU A 40 30.33 -20.81 16.38
CA LEU A 40 30.44 -20.80 14.93
C LEU A 40 31.39 -19.71 14.40
N ALA A 41 32.09 -18.96 15.27
CA ALA A 41 32.94 -17.83 14.88
C ALA A 41 34.04 -18.19 13.86
N ASN A 42 34.50 -19.44 13.86
CA ASN A 42 35.55 -19.93 12.95
C ASN A 42 35.01 -20.48 11.62
N LYS A 43 33.69 -20.49 11.40
CA LYS A 43 33.07 -20.99 10.17
C LYS A 43 32.96 -19.89 9.10
N SER A 44 32.76 -20.29 7.85
CA SER A 44 32.43 -19.35 6.77
C SER A 44 31.10 -18.64 7.07
N ALA A 45 30.88 -17.46 6.47
CA ALA A 45 29.62 -16.72 6.65
C ALA A 45 28.40 -17.56 6.24
N VAL A 46 28.52 -18.33 5.15
CA VAL A 46 27.47 -19.22 4.65
C VAL A 46 27.18 -20.35 5.65
N ASP A 47 28.21 -21.03 6.15
CA ASP A 47 28.03 -22.12 7.11
C ASP A 47 27.48 -21.63 8.45
N ARG A 48 27.87 -20.42 8.87
CA ARG A 48 27.34 -19.78 10.08
C ARG A 48 25.86 -19.47 9.93
N GLU A 49 25.44 -18.94 8.78
CA GLU A 49 24.04 -18.67 8.51
C GLU A 49 23.20 -19.95 8.44
N GLN A 50 23.68 -21.01 7.78
CA GLN A 50 22.98 -22.30 7.71
C GLN A 50 22.78 -22.94 9.09
N ALA A 51 23.80 -22.85 9.95
CA ALA A 51 23.71 -23.31 11.33
C ALA A 51 22.75 -22.44 12.16
N PHE A 52 22.82 -21.12 12.01
CA PHE A 52 21.84 -20.20 12.61
C PHE A 52 20.40 -20.55 12.20
N LEU A 53 20.15 -20.79 10.91
CA LEU A 53 18.81 -21.11 10.40
C LEU A 53 18.28 -22.44 10.96
N SER A 54 19.15 -23.44 11.16
CA SER A 54 18.74 -24.69 11.81
C SER A 54 18.39 -24.46 13.28
N ARG A 55 19.21 -23.71 14.03
CA ARG A 55 18.93 -23.35 15.43
C ARG A 55 17.66 -22.53 15.60
N ALA A 56 17.48 -21.50 14.76
CA ALA A 56 16.28 -20.68 14.74
C ALA A 56 15.03 -21.51 14.41
N LEU A 57 15.16 -22.50 13.51
CA LEU A 57 14.07 -23.43 13.20
C LEU A 57 13.69 -24.31 14.40
N ALA A 58 14.67 -24.76 15.20
CA ALA A 58 14.42 -25.45 16.46
C ALA A 58 13.67 -24.54 17.45
N ALA A 59 14.13 -23.30 17.64
CA ALA A 59 13.48 -22.32 18.51
C ALA A 59 12.04 -22.02 18.06
N LEU A 60 11.80 -21.79 16.77
CA LEU A 60 10.45 -21.57 16.23
C LEU A 60 9.50 -22.74 16.56
N THR A 61 10.01 -23.97 16.49
CA THR A 61 9.25 -25.18 16.87
C THR A 61 8.93 -25.17 18.36
N VAL A 62 9.89 -24.85 19.22
CA VAL A 62 9.68 -24.74 20.67
C VAL A 62 8.61 -23.71 20.99
N ARG A 63 8.66 -22.56 20.33
CA ARG A 63 7.70 -21.47 20.47
C ARG A 63 6.28 -21.92 20.11
N ASP A 64 6.10 -22.60 18.97
CA ASP A 64 4.80 -23.14 18.55
C ASP A 64 4.26 -24.21 19.52
N LEU A 65 5.14 -25.09 20.03
CA LEU A 65 4.73 -26.18 20.93
C LEU A 65 4.30 -25.68 22.33
N THR A 66 4.92 -24.61 22.82
CA THR A 66 4.76 -24.14 24.21
C THR A 66 3.99 -22.82 24.34
N GLY A 67 3.90 -22.04 23.26
CA GLY A 67 3.37 -20.67 23.29
C GLY A 67 4.21 -19.69 24.09
N CYS A 68 5.50 -19.96 24.30
CA CYS A 68 6.44 -19.03 24.92
C CYS A 68 6.85 -17.89 23.97
N ASP A 69 7.58 -16.90 24.47
CA ASP A 69 8.17 -15.85 23.64
C ASP A 69 9.45 -16.32 22.92
N SER A 70 9.90 -15.56 21.92
CA SER A 70 11.04 -15.92 21.06
C SER A 70 12.36 -16.01 21.83
N ALA A 71 12.54 -15.23 22.90
CA ALA A 71 13.75 -15.28 23.71
C ALA A 71 13.82 -16.58 24.53
N ALA A 72 12.72 -16.93 25.22
CA ALA A 72 12.63 -18.19 25.94
C ALA A 72 12.75 -19.41 25.00
N ALA A 73 12.22 -19.31 23.79
CA ALA A 73 12.37 -20.35 22.77
C ALA A 73 13.82 -20.49 22.27
N ALA A 74 14.56 -19.39 22.17
CA ALA A 74 15.98 -19.41 21.80
C ALA A 74 16.85 -20.02 22.92
N ASP A 75 16.55 -19.72 24.19
CA ASP A 75 17.25 -20.29 25.36
C ASP A 75 17.09 -21.81 25.47
N ALA A 76 16.02 -22.37 24.89
CA ALA A 76 15.76 -23.81 24.85
C ALA A 76 16.62 -24.56 23.81
N VAL A 77 17.35 -23.84 22.94
CA VAL A 77 18.21 -24.42 21.90
C VAL A 77 19.55 -24.83 22.50
N ILE A 78 19.89 -26.11 22.36
CA ILE A 78 21.13 -26.71 22.86
C ILE A 78 22.06 -27.19 21.74
N ASP A 79 21.63 -27.12 20.47
CA ASP A 79 22.40 -27.53 19.27
C ASP A 79 23.84 -27.06 19.36
N GLY A 80 24.77 -27.97 19.13
CA GLY A 80 26.19 -27.69 19.28
C GLY A 80 27.01 -28.96 19.37
N ARG A 81 28.28 -28.82 19.76
CA ARG A 81 29.08 -30.01 20.05
C ARG A 81 28.45 -30.77 21.23
N ASP A 82 28.43 -32.10 21.17
CA ASP A 82 27.95 -32.99 22.23
C ASP A 82 26.47 -32.73 22.64
N ASP A 83 25.62 -32.41 21.65
CA ASP A 83 24.15 -32.33 21.78
C ASP A 83 23.45 -33.70 21.63
N ILE A 84 24.19 -34.70 21.16
CA ILE A 84 23.76 -36.10 20.94
C ILE A 84 22.47 -36.17 20.11
N GLY A 85 22.35 -35.28 19.12
CA GLY A 85 21.23 -35.27 18.17
C GLY A 85 19.92 -34.65 18.70
N ILE A 86 19.97 -33.95 19.83
CA ILE A 86 18.86 -33.13 20.33
C ILE A 86 19.25 -31.67 20.19
N ASP A 87 18.55 -30.92 19.35
CA ASP A 87 18.90 -29.53 19.03
C ASP A 87 18.22 -28.55 19.98
N ALA A 88 17.04 -28.89 20.51
CA ALA A 88 16.34 -28.10 21.51
C ALA A 88 15.48 -28.96 22.43
N VAL A 89 15.22 -28.45 23.64
CA VAL A 89 14.43 -29.13 24.67
C VAL A 89 13.40 -28.16 25.22
N ALA A 90 12.12 -28.52 25.11
CA ALA A 90 11.02 -27.70 25.60
C ALA A 90 10.21 -28.42 26.68
N ILE A 91 9.74 -27.66 27.66
CA ILE A 91 9.00 -28.17 28.81
C ILE A 91 7.71 -27.36 28.98
N ASP A 92 6.60 -28.03 29.23
CA ASP A 92 5.31 -27.37 29.53
C ASP A 92 5.37 -26.65 30.89
N LYS A 93 4.57 -25.60 31.06
CA LYS A 93 4.46 -24.81 32.31
C LYS A 93 4.17 -25.66 33.55
N ASN A 94 3.48 -26.79 33.39
CA ASN A 94 3.17 -27.70 34.50
C ASN A 94 4.20 -28.82 34.69
N ALA A 95 5.34 -28.77 33.98
CA ALA A 95 6.38 -29.81 33.99
C ALA A 95 5.82 -31.23 33.75
N SER A 96 4.78 -31.34 32.92
CA SER A 96 4.08 -32.61 32.64
C SER A 96 4.45 -33.22 31.28
N HIS A 97 5.04 -32.41 30.40
CA HIS A 97 5.36 -32.77 29.03
C HIS A 97 6.74 -32.23 28.65
N LEU A 98 7.59 -33.11 28.12
CA LEU A 98 8.90 -32.82 27.55
C LEU A 98 8.86 -32.99 26.01
N TRP A 99 9.27 -31.98 25.27
CA TRP A 99 9.51 -32.09 23.83
C TRP A 99 11.01 -32.06 23.57
N LEU A 100 11.48 -33.02 22.78
CA LEU A 100 12.84 -33.05 22.26
C LEU A 100 12.74 -32.71 20.78
N VAL A 101 13.48 -31.71 20.32
CA VAL A 101 13.43 -31.22 18.94
C VAL A 101 14.75 -31.54 18.26
N GLN A 102 14.67 -32.03 17.02
CA GLN A 102 15.82 -32.15 16.13
C GLN A 102 15.50 -31.42 14.82
N SER A 103 16.33 -30.45 14.46
CA SER A 103 16.08 -29.49 13.40
C SER A 103 17.04 -29.64 12.22
N LYS A 104 16.55 -29.42 10.99
CA LYS A 104 17.39 -29.40 9.79
C LYS A 104 16.87 -28.36 8.78
N TRP A 105 17.65 -27.30 8.57
CA TRP A 105 17.37 -26.29 7.54
C TRP A 105 17.78 -26.75 6.12
N SER A 106 17.12 -26.20 5.09
CA SER A 106 17.55 -26.29 3.69
C SER A 106 16.90 -25.19 2.85
N ASP A 107 17.71 -24.40 2.15
CA ASP A 107 17.22 -23.35 1.24
C ASP A 107 16.45 -23.89 0.03
N SER A 108 16.65 -25.17 -0.30
CA SER A 108 15.96 -25.84 -1.41
C SER A 108 14.65 -26.54 -0.99
N GLY A 109 14.31 -26.53 0.30
CA GLY A 109 13.18 -27.31 0.83
C GLY A 109 13.40 -28.83 0.70
N ARG A 110 14.65 -29.28 0.69
CA ARG A 110 15.06 -30.70 0.63
C ARG A 110 15.95 -31.07 1.81
N GLY A 111 15.61 -30.56 3.00
CA GLY A 111 16.31 -30.89 4.25
C GLY A 111 16.49 -32.40 4.39
N LYS A 112 17.72 -32.83 4.67
CA LYS A 112 18.06 -34.24 4.84
C LYS A 112 17.87 -34.62 6.31
N PHE A 113 17.02 -35.61 6.53
CA PHE A 113 16.87 -36.29 7.80
C PHE A 113 16.95 -37.78 7.50
N VAL A 114 18.13 -38.37 7.74
CA VAL A 114 18.44 -39.74 7.36
C VAL A 114 18.36 -40.68 8.57
N VAL A 115 18.46 -41.99 8.32
CA VAL A 115 18.43 -43.01 9.40
C VAL A 115 19.48 -42.72 10.49
N GLY A 116 20.67 -42.24 10.10
CA GLY A 116 21.71 -41.87 11.06
C GLY A 116 21.30 -40.72 12.00
N ASP A 117 20.52 -39.76 11.51
CA ASP A 117 19.98 -38.66 12.33
C ASP A 117 18.95 -39.19 13.33
N ALA A 118 18.03 -40.04 12.87
CA ALA A 118 17.03 -40.68 13.73
C ALA A 118 17.66 -41.54 14.83
N LEU A 119 18.71 -42.31 14.50
CA LEU A 119 19.41 -43.15 15.48
C LEU A 119 20.09 -42.31 16.56
N LYS A 120 20.78 -41.22 16.18
CA LYS A 120 21.37 -40.28 17.13
C LYS A 120 20.32 -39.63 18.01
N PHE A 121 19.19 -39.22 17.43
CA PHE A 121 18.11 -38.59 18.18
C PHE A 121 17.49 -39.54 19.22
N VAL A 122 17.30 -40.82 18.87
CA VAL A 122 16.86 -41.86 19.81
C VAL A 122 17.95 -42.17 20.85
N GLU A 123 19.23 -42.10 20.50
CA GLU A 123 20.33 -42.25 21.45
C GLU A 123 20.34 -41.10 22.49
N GLY A 124 20.13 -39.86 22.05
CA GLY A 124 19.94 -38.72 22.96
C GLY A 124 18.78 -38.94 23.93
N LEU A 125 17.63 -39.41 23.44
CA LEU A 125 16.50 -39.78 24.30
C LEU A 125 16.88 -40.85 25.34
N ARG A 126 17.61 -41.90 24.94
CA ARG A 126 18.06 -42.95 25.87
C ARG A 126 18.99 -42.40 26.96
N HIS A 127 19.87 -41.45 26.63
CA HIS A 127 20.71 -40.79 27.63
C HIS A 127 19.89 -39.94 28.60
N ILE A 128 18.86 -39.23 28.12
CA ILE A 128 17.96 -38.44 28.97
C ILE A 128 17.16 -39.35 29.91
N ASP A 129 16.55 -40.41 29.39
CA ASP A 129 15.77 -41.37 30.18
C ASP A 129 16.65 -42.08 31.22
N GLY A 130 17.87 -42.47 30.84
CA GLY A 130 18.88 -43.04 31.71
C GLY A 130 19.54 -42.05 32.68
N ARG A 131 19.15 -40.77 32.67
CA ARG A 131 19.72 -39.68 33.49
C ARG A 131 21.23 -39.48 33.32
N GLN A 132 21.77 -39.79 32.15
CA GLN A 132 23.19 -39.66 31.79
C GLN A 132 23.47 -38.25 31.25
N PHE A 133 23.12 -37.22 32.04
CA PHE A 133 23.18 -35.83 31.60
C PHE A 133 24.61 -35.32 31.43
N ASP A 134 25.58 -35.88 32.13
CA ASP A 134 27.01 -35.53 32.08
C ASP A 134 27.64 -35.62 30.68
N ARG A 135 26.98 -36.33 29.76
CA ARG A 135 27.39 -36.48 28.37
C ARG A 135 26.98 -35.31 27.48
N PHE A 136 26.00 -34.53 27.89
CA PHE A 136 25.51 -33.40 27.11
C PHE A 136 26.30 -32.12 27.40
N ASN A 137 26.29 -31.21 26.42
CA ASN A 137 26.98 -29.93 26.50
C ASN A 137 26.45 -28.98 27.61
N ALA A 138 27.17 -27.88 27.82
CA ALA A 138 26.83 -26.88 28.84
C ALA A 138 25.44 -26.25 28.68
N ARG A 139 24.91 -26.15 27.44
CA ARG A 139 23.57 -25.63 27.17
C ARG A 139 22.49 -26.61 27.66
N PHE A 140 22.71 -27.91 27.57
CA PHE A 140 21.81 -28.89 28.21
C PHE A 140 21.93 -28.85 29.74
N GLN A 141 23.14 -28.66 30.29
CA GLN A 141 23.32 -28.65 31.74
C GLN A 141 22.48 -27.55 32.42
N SER A 142 22.27 -26.39 31.77
CA SER A 142 21.46 -25.31 32.33
C SER A 142 19.97 -25.66 32.49
N ILE A 143 19.48 -26.64 31.74
CA ILE A 143 18.07 -27.09 31.74
C ILE A 143 17.87 -28.48 32.38
N ALA A 144 18.96 -29.17 32.75
CA ALA A 144 18.92 -30.55 33.25
C ALA A 144 18.02 -30.72 34.48
N ASP A 145 18.06 -29.78 35.44
CA ASP A 145 17.22 -29.83 36.64
C ASP A 145 15.72 -29.79 36.30
N GLN A 146 15.35 -29.04 35.26
CA GLN A 146 13.96 -28.97 34.79
C GLN A 146 13.55 -30.28 34.13
N VAL A 147 14.42 -30.88 33.32
CA VAL A 147 14.19 -32.20 32.70
C VAL A 147 13.99 -33.27 33.77
N VAL A 148 14.80 -33.27 34.84
CA VAL A 148 14.64 -34.19 36.00
C VAL A 148 13.28 -34.03 36.66
N ALA A 149 12.80 -32.80 36.81
CA ALA A 149 11.49 -32.53 37.40
C ALA A 149 10.37 -33.16 36.57
N VAL A 150 10.41 -33.05 35.23
CA VAL A 150 9.42 -33.68 34.35
C VAL A 150 9.49 -35.20 34.45
N LEU A 151 10.68 -35.80 34.33
CA LEU A 151 10.84 -37.26 34.34
C LEU A 151 10.49 -37.90 35.70
N SER A 152 10.43 -37.10 36.76
CA SER A 152 10.03 -37.55 38.10
C SER A 152 8.50 -37.52 38.29
N ASN A 153 7.75 -36.85 37.40
CA ASN A 153 6.29 -36.80 37.46
C ASN A 153 5.64 -38.08 36.92
N ARG A 154 4.74 -38.68 37.71
CA ARG A 154 3.96 -39.84 37.26
C ARG A 154 3.05 -39.45 36.09
N GLY A 155 3.22 -40.11 34.95
CA GLY A 155 2.45 -39.83 33.75
C GLY A 155 3.06 -38.75 32.85
N SER A 156 4.33 -38.40 33.05
CA SER A 156 5.08 -37.52 32.15
C SER A 156 5.01 -38.02 30.71
N LYS A 157 4.80 -37.09 29.77
CA LYS A 157 4.84 -37.39 28.33
C LYS A 157 6.12 -36.85 27.72
N ILE A 158 6.67 -37.61 26.78
CA ILE A 158 7.78 -37.20 25.94
C ILE A 158 7.30 -37.18 24.49
N THR A 159 7.65 -36.15 23.72
CA THR A 159 7.42 -36.12 22.28
C THR A 159 8.73 -35.88 21.54
N LEU A 160 9.06 -36.78 20.61
CA LEU A 160 10.12 -36.55 19.63
C LEU A 160 9.60 -35.68 18.49
N VAL A 161 10.32 -34.60 18.21
CA VAL A 161 9.92 -33.60 17.21
C VAL A 161 10.99 -33.41 16.14
N PRO A 162 10.98 -34.23 15.07
CA PRO A 162 11.76 -33.94 13.88
C PRO A 162 11.18 -32.70 13.17
N THR A 163 11.92 -31.60 13.13
CA THR A 163 11.58 -30.38 12.39
C THR A 163 12.52 -30.24 11.20
N VAL A 164 12.00 -30.47 9.99
CA VAL A 164 12.83 -30.52 8.79
C VAL A 164 12.26 -29.58 7.75
N MET A 165 13.09 -28.68 7.22
CA MET A 165 12.70 -27.81 6.10
C MET A 165 12.66 -28.61 4.80
N ARG A 166 11.60 -29.42 4.68
CA ARG A 166 11.37 -30.36 3.59
C ARG A 166 9.90 -30.38 3.18
N THR A 167 9.61 -30.37 1.89
CA THR A 167 8.22 -30.47 1.39
C THR A 167 7.70 -31.89 1.29
N GLU A 168 8.57 -32.86 1.02
CA GLU A 168 8.20 -34.27 0.98
C GLU A 168 8.18 -34.91 2.38
N PRO A 169 7.37 -35.98 2.58
CA PRO A 169 7.44 -36.78 3.79
C PRO A 169 8.83 -37.33 4.08
N LEU A 170 9.10 -37.60 5.37
CA LEU A 170 10.29 -38.35 5.77
C LEU A 170 10.28 -39.76 5.16
N ALA A 171 11.47 -40.30 4.90
CA ALA A 171 11.61 -41.63 4.34
C ALA A 171 11.04 -42.71 5.28
N ALA A 172 10.49 -43.78 4.72
CA ALA A 172 9.78 -44.81 5.49
C ALA A 172 10.69 -45.51 6.52
N ASP A 173 11.97 -45.70 6.19
CA ASP A 173 12.98 -46.29 7.07
C ASP A 173 13.30 -45.41 8.28
N VAL A 174 13.35 -44.09 8.11
CA VAL A 174 13.47 -43.11 9.20
C VAL A 174 12.26 -43.19 10.12
N LEU A 175 11.05 -43.18 9.55
CA LEU A 175 9.82 -43.27 10.32
C LEU A 175 9.75 -44.60 11.08
N GLN A 176 10.23 -45.69 10.50
CA GLN A 176 10.33 -46.98 11.18
C GLN A 176 11.24 -46.89 12.41
N ARG A 177 12.43 -46.28 12.33
CA ARG A 177 13.32 -46.16 13.50
C ARG A 177 12.71 -45.37 14.65
N LEU A 178 11.98 -44.29 14.33
CA LEU A 178 11.29 -43.52 15.35
C LEU A 178 10.10 -44.30 15.94
N SER A 179 9.42 -45.11 15.13
CA SER A 179 8.34 -45.98 15.60
C SER A 179 8.87 -47.13 16.46
N ASP A 180 10.01 -47.75 16.11
CA ASP A 180 10.67 -48.77 16.93
C ASP A 180 10.97 -48.21 18.34
N ALA A 181 11.47 -46.97 18.42
CA ALA A 181 11.70 -46.30 19.70
C ALA A 181 10.38 -46.02 20.44
N GLN A 182 9.32 -45.60 19.76
CA GLN A 182 8.00 -45.44 20.40
C GLN A 182 7.48 -46.75 20.98
N GLU A 183 7.66 -47.87 20.29
CA GLU A 183 7.27 -49.20 20.80
C GLU A 183 8.13 -49.61 22.01
N GLU A 184 9.44 -49.39 21.96
CA GLU A 184 10.39 -49.65 23.06
C GLU A 184 10.01 -48.88 24.34
N PHE A 185 9.80 -47.57 24.23
CA PHE A 185 9.53 -46.71 25.38
C PHE A 185 8.08 -46.79 25.87
N ASN A 186 7.15 -47.30 25.06
CA ASN A 186 5.74 -47.42 25.44
C ASN A 186 5.33 -48.81 25.97
N GLN A 187 6.29 -49.73 26.18
CA GLN A 187 5.99 -51.10 26.65
C GLN A 187 5.13 -51.13 27.93
N PHE A 188 5.29 -50.15 28.82
CA PHE A 188 4.62 -50.11 30.12
C PHE A 188 3.72 -48.86 30.31
N GLY A 189 3.37 -48.17 29.23
CA GLY A 189 2.49 -46.99 29.26
C GLY A 189 2.72 -46.06 28.07
N ASN A 190 1.79 -45.14 27.82
CA ASN A 190 1.90 -44.18 26.71
C ASN A 190 2.76 -42.96 27.12
N MET A 191 4.07 -43.15 27.16
CA MET A 191 5.06 -42.13 27.54
C MET A 191 5.60 -41.37 26.32
N LEU A 192 6.00 -42.07 25.25
CA LEU A 192 6.64 -41.49 24.07
C LEU A 192 5.68 -41.33 22.90
N SER A 193 5.65 -40.12 22.35
CA SER A 193 4.92 -39.75 21.14
C SER A 193 5.85 -39.11 20.12
N ARG A 194 5.37 -38.90 18.89
CA ARG A 194 6.12 -38.24 17.83
C ARG A 194 5.25 -37.22 17.13
N ARG A 195 5.81 -36.07 16.79
CA ARG A 195 5.19 -35.05 15.93
C ARG A 195 6.22 -34.55 14.93
N VAL A 196 5.94 -34.64 13.64
CA VAL A 196 6.88 -34.20 12.59
C VAL A 196 6.44 -32.82 12.10
N TYR A 197 7.39 -31.89 11.99
CA TYR A 197 7.20 -30.60 11.35
C TYR A 197 7.93 -30.61 10.01
N LEU A 198 7.17 -30.42 8.93
CA LEU A 198 7.69 -30.25 7.57
C LEU A 198 7.55 -28.79 7.13
N ALA A 199 8.03 -28.49 5.92
CA ALA A 199 8.01 -27.14 5.35
C ALA A 199 6.63 -26.47 5.45
N ARG A 200 5.56 -27.23 5.23
CA ARG A 200 4.19 -26.74 5.32
C ARG A 200 3.82 -26.35 6.75
N ASP A 201 4.08 -27.20 7.73
CA ASP A 201 3.76 -26.93 9.13
C ASP A 201 4.53 -25.69 9.62
N ILE A 202 5.83 -25.62 9.29
CA ILE A 202 6.71 -24.50 9.64
C ILE A 202 6.20 -23.19 9.00
N TRP A 203 5.83 -23.24 7.73
CA TRP A 203 5.27 -22.10 7.03
C TRP A 203 3.93 -21.64 7.62
N GLU A 204 3.07 -22.58 8.05
CA GLU A 204 1.81 -22.26 8.72
C GLU A 204 2.04 -21.55 10.07
N VAL A 205 3.06 -21.95 10.85
CA VAL A 205 3.46 -21.25 12.08
C VAL A 205 3.84 -19.80 11.77
N VAL A 206 4.76 -19.59 10.81
CA VAL A 206 5.21 -18.25 10.42
C VAL A 206 4.03 -17.41 9.93
N ARG A 207 3.15 -17.98 9.10
CA ARG A 207 1.98 -17.26 8.57
C ARG A 207 1.04 -16.81 9.68
N ASN A 208 0.84 -17.62 10.71
CA ASN A 208 -0.08 -17.31 11.79
C ASN A 208 0.41 -16.14 12.65
N ASP A 209 1.73 -15.91 12.77
CA ASP A 209 2.28 -14.73 13.46
C ASP A 209 1.89 -13.40 12.80
N PHE A 210 1.62 -13.43 11.50
CA PHE A 210 1.19 -12.28 10.72
C PHE A 210 -0.33 -12.20 10.54
N ALA A 211 -1.07 -13.20 11.01
CA ALA A 211 -2.52 -13.16 10.97
C ALA A 211 -3.03 -12.15 12.00
N GLU A 212 -3.96 -11.30 11.58
CA GLU A 212 -4.65 -10.43 12.53
C GLU A 212 -5.45 -11.28 13.54
N PRO A 213 -5.40 -10.97 14.85
CA PRO A 213 -6.11 -11.76 15.84
C PRO A 213 -7.63 -11.71 15.60
N PRO A 214 -8.36 -12.81 15.84
CA PRO A 214 -9.81 -12.85 15.65
C PRO A 214 -10.50 -11.75 16.48
N ILE A 215 -11.58 -11.18 15.93
CA ILE A 215 -12.32 -10.09 16.56
C ILE A 215 -13.46 -10.68 17.40
N PRO A 216 -13.43 -10.53 18.74
CA PRO A 216 -14.57 -10.85 19.57
C PRO A 216 -15.61 -9.73 19.47
N LEU A 217 -16.89 -10.07 19.27
CA LEU A 217 -18.00 -9.12 19.35
C LEU A 217 -19.12 -9.64 20.25
N THR A 218 -19.78 -8.73 20.95
CA THR A 218 -21.00 -9.03 21.70
C THR A 218 -22.19 -8.37 21.00
N ALA A 219 -23.19 -9.18 20.62
CA ALA A 219 -24.41 -8.69 19.97
C ALA A 219 -25.64 -8.96 20.85
N ARG A 220 -26.27 -7.89 21.34
CA ARG A 220 -27.52 -7.98 22.13
C ARG A 220 -28.71 -7.84 21.19
N MET A 221 -29.46 -8.93 21.01
CA MET A 221 -30.57 -9.01 20.07
C MET A 221 -31.92 -9.16 20.79
N HIS A 222 -32.93 -8.42 20.33
CA HIS A 222 -34.34 -8.69 20.62
C HIS A 222 -35.10 -9.05 19.34
N ASP A 223 -36.32 -9.57 19.51
CA ASP A 223 -37.19 -10.03 18.40
C ASP A 223 -36.45 -10.88 17.35
N TRP A 224 -35.68 -11.86 17.85
CA TRP A 224 -34.78 -12.67 17.04
C TRP A 224 -35.37 -14.01 16.61
N ILE A 225 -34.83 -14.53 15.51
CA ILE A 225 -35.02 -15.89 15.02
C ILE A 225 -33.66 -16.61 14.96
N ARG A 226 -33.66 -17.94 15.19
CA ARG A 226 -32.48 -18.80 15.01
C ARG A 226 -32.78 -19.85 13.97
N VAL A 227 -31.84 -19.98 13.05
CA VAL A 227 -31.78 -21.04 12.04
C VAL A 227 -30.66 -21.99 12.47
N VAL A 228 -30.93 -23.28 12.48
CA VAL A 228 -29.95 -24.32 12.86
C VAL A 228 -29.45 -25.07 11.62
N GLU A 229 -30.30 -25.21 10.60
CA GLU A 229 -30.00 -25.94 9.36
C GLU A 229 -30.17 -25.03 8.13
N PRO A 230 -29.31 -25.14 7.10
CA PRO A 230 -28.15 -26.04 7.02
C PRO A 230 -26.96 -25.62 7.90
N TYR A 231 -26.89 -24.34 8.29
CA TYR A 231 -25.85 -23.80 9.15
C TYR A 231 -26.46 -22.86 10.19
N GLU A 232 -25.80 -22.74 11.34
CA GLU A 232 -26.30 -21.94 12.45
C GLU A 232 -26.26 -20.44 12.14
N ALA A 233 -27.40 -19.77 12.26
CA ALA A 233 -27.52 -18.33 12.06
C ALA A 233 -28.58 -17.73 12.99
N PHE A 234 -28.40 -16.45 13.30
CA PHE A 234 -29.33 -15.63 14.09
C PHE A 234 -29.70 -14.39 13.29
N GLN A 235 -30.96 -13.95 13.38
CA GLN A 235 -31.38 -12.67 12.83
C GLN A 235 -32.29 -11.97 13.83
N GLY A 236 -31.99 -10.73 14.18
CA GLY A 236 -32.75 -9.97 15.16
C GLY A 236 -32.46 -8.48 15.09
N ILE A 237 -33.03 -7.72 16.03
CA ILE A 237 -32.89 -6.27 16.11
C ILE A 237 -31.82 -5.93 17.16
N VAL A 238 -30.87 -5.07 16.78
CA VAL A 238 -29.75 -4.60 17.63
C VAL A 238 -29.81 -3.07 17.73
N SER A 239 -29.46 -2.52 18.89
CA SER A 239 -29.31 -1.07 19.05
C SER A 239 -28.15 -0.56 18.22
N VAL A 240 -28.31 0.59 17.57
CA VAL A 240 -27.22 1.23 16.82
C VAL A 240 -26.06 1.67 17.73
N ALA A 241 -26.29 1.83 19.05
CA ALA A 241 -25.22 2.11 20.01
C ALA A 241 -24.22 0.94 20.09
N ASP A 242 -24.70 -0.30 20.17
CA ASP A 242 -23.85 -1.51 20.15
C ASP A 242 -23.01 -1.56 18.87
N ILE A 243 -23.62 -1.20 17.73
CA ILE A 243 -22.92 -1.17 16.43
C ILE A 243 -21.83 -0.08 16.40
N ALA A 244 -22.10 1.09 17.00
CA ALA A 244 -21.11 2.15 17.12
C ALA A 244 -19.92 1.70 17.99
N GLU A 245 -20.18 0.99 19.09
CA GLU A 245 -19.15 0.39 19.95
C GLU A 245 -18.30 -0.64 19.20
N TRP A 246 -18.91 -1.48 18.35
CA TRP A 246 -18.15 -2.44 17.53
C TRP A 246 -17.13 -1.74 16.62
N TYR A 247 -17.53 -0.64 15.96
CA TYR A 247 -16.63 0.11 15.09
C TYR A 247 -15.61 0.92 15.88
N GLU A 248 -15.98 1.47 17.04
CA GLU A 248 -15.03 2.17 17.91
C GLU A 248 -13.91 1.24 18.42
N ALA A 249 -14.24 -0.02 18.74
CA ALA A 249 -13.28 -0.98 19.28
C ALA A 249 -12.37 -1.61 18.21
N HIS A 250 -12.87 -1.77 16.97
CA HIS A 250 -12.19 -2.56 15.93
C HIS A 250 -11.95 -1.84 14.61
N GLU A 251 -12.53 -0.65 14.43
CA GLU A 251 -12.41 0.19 13.24
C GLU A 251 -12.55 -0.61 11.93
N ASP A 252 -11.65 -0.41 10.98
CA ASP A 252 -11.66 -1.06 9.66
C ASP A 252 -11.48 -2.59 9.74
N ARG A 253 -10.90 -3.13 10.82
CA ARG A 253 -10.70 -4.58 10.98
C ARG A 253 -12.03 -5.31 11.07
N LEU A 254 -13.09 -4.63 11.52
CA LEU A 254 -14.46 -5.16 11.53
C LEU A 254 -14.91 -5.62 10.12
N PHE A 255 -14.36 -5.03 9.06
CA PHE A 255 -14.69 -5.35 7.66
C PHE A 255 -13.66 -6.27 6.98
N ALA A 256 -12.83 -6.99 7.74
CA ALA A 256 -11.76 -7.83 7.20
C ALA A 256 -12.24 -8.82 6.11
N ARG A 257 -13.41 -9.46 6.27
CA ARG A 257 -14.00 -10.39 5.30
C ARG A 257 -14.88 -9.73 4.23
N ASN A 258 -15.10 -8.42 4.30
CA ASN A 258 -15.87 -7.69 3.29
C ASN A 258 -15.08 -7.52 1.99
N ILE A 259 -15.75 -7.54 0.83
CA ILE A 259 -15.10 -7.32 -0.47
C ILE A 259 -14.65 -5.88 -0.70
N ARG A 260 -15.22 -4.90 0.02
CA ARG A 260 -14.85 -3.49 -0.08
C ARG A 260 -14.78 -2.82 1.29
N LYS A 261 -13.89 -1.84 1.45
CA LYS A 261 -13.95 -0.93 2.60
C LYS A 261 -15.12 0.06 2.43
N PRO A 262 -15.60 0.69 3.52
CA PRO A 262 -16.55 1.79 3.39
C PRO A 262 -15.98 2.88 2.46
N LEU A 263 -16.58 3.05 1.29
CA LEU A 263 -16.33 4.21 0.44
C LEU A 263 -16.78 5.43 1.25
N GLY A 264 -15.89 6.40 1.52
CA GLY A 264 -16.03 7.53 2.47
C GLY A 264 -17.36 8.29 2.46
N ILE A 265 -17.37 9.62 2.37
CA ILE A 265 -18.67 10.35 2.35
C ILE A 265 -19.27 10.23 0.96
N THR A 266 -20.31 9.39 0.82
CA THR A 266 -21.15 9.30 -0.38
C THR A 266 -22.52 9.92 -0.10
N GLN A 267 -23.28 10.30 -1.15
CA GLN A 267 -24.65 10.84 -0.97
C GLN A 267 -25.55 9.89 -0.16
N VAL A 268 -25.36 8.57 -0.33
CA VAL A 268 -26.07 7.52 0.42
C VAL A 268 -25.71 7.57 1.92
N ASN A 269 -24.42 7.73 2.25
CA ASN A 269 -23.97 7.83 3.65
C ASN A 269 -24.51 9.07 4.35
N GLN A 270 -24.68 10.19 3.63
CA GLN A 270 -25.24 11.40 4.22
C GLN A 270 -26.70 11.23 4.62
N GLY A 271 -27.52 10.60 3.76
CA GLY A 271 -28.93 10.34 4.09
C GLY A 271 -29.11 9.42 5.32
N LEU A 272 -28.22 8.44 5.52
CA LEU A 272 -28.23 7.58 6.71
C LEU A 272 -27.91 8.36 7.99
N ILE A 273 -26.92 9.27 7.94
CA ILE A 273 -26.55 10.12 9.07
C ILE A 273 -27.69 11.08 9.40
N ASP A 274 -28.30 11.69 8.39
CA ASP A 274 -29.42 12.63 8.57
C ASP A 274 -30.62 11.92 9.19
N THR A 275 -30.94 10.69 8.75
CA THR A 275 -31.98 9.85 9.36
C THR A 275 -31.68 9.58 10.84
N LEU A 276 -30.48 9.11 11.17
CA LEU A 276 -30.12 8.80 12.57
C LEU A 276 -30.12 10.01 13.51
N THR A 277 -29.82 11.19 12.98
CA THR A 277 -29.72 12.42 13.79
C THR A 277 -31.04 13.18 13.89
N ALA A 278 -31.93 13.06 12.91
CA ALA A 278 -33.23 13.73 12.91
C ALA A 278 -34.39 12.83 13.35
N ASP A 279 -34.37 11.55 12.97
CA ASP A 279 -35.45 10.60 13.20
C ASP A 279 -34.92 9.14 13.37
N PRO A 280 -34.28 8.84 14.51
CA PRO A 280 -33.61 7.56 14.76
C PRO A 280 -34.58 6.36 14.73
N HIS A 281 -35.85 6.55 15.09
CA HIS A 281 -36.85 5.48 15.09
C HIS A 281 -37.17 4.98 13.68
N ASN A 282 -37.05 5.85 12.67
CA ASN A 282 -37.27 5.50 11.28
C ASN A 282 -36.08 4.77 10.63
N PHE A 283 -34.92 4.76 11.28
CA PHE A 283 -33.71 4.16 10.74
C PHE A 283 -33.87 2.68 10.39
N TRP A 284 -34.60 1.92 11.22
CA TRP A 284 -34.86 0.49 11.00
C TRP A 284 -35.61 0.25 9.68
N PHE A 285 -36.53 1.15 9.30
CA PHE A 285 -37.35 1.02 8.10
C PHE A 285 -36.62 1.42 6.81
N PHE A 286 -35.61 2.29 6.91
CA PHE A 286 -34.89 2.83 5.76
C PHE A 286 -33.57 2.11 5.48
N ASN A 287 -33.18 1.14 6.31
CA ASN A 287 -31.94 0.39 6.17
C ASN A 287 -32.16 -1.10 5.87
N ASN A 288 -31.30 -1.67 5.03
CA ASN A 288 -31.36 -3.10 4.65
C ASN A 288 -30.83 -4.05 5.75
N GLY A 289 -30.17 -3.53 6.78
CA GLY A 289 -29.56 -4.29 7.86
C GLY A 289 -28.05 -4.51 7.71
N ILE A 290 -27.50 -5.32 8.61
CA ILE A 290 -26.08 -5.67 8.71
C ILE A 290 -25.96 -7.19 8.71
N THR A 291 -25.03 -7.75 7.92
CA THR A 291 -24.69 -9.19 7.99
C THR A 291 -23.29 -9.37 8.56
N VAL A 292 -23.17 -10.20 9.59
CA VAL A 292 -21.92 -10.55 10.30
C VAL A 292 -21.64 -12.04 10.10
N LEU A 293 -20.43 -12.37 9.67
CA LEU A 293 -19.90 -13.74 9.74
C LEU A 293 -19.04 -13.86 11.00
N CYS A 294 -19.09 -15.01 11.67
CA CYS A 294 -18.23 -15.33 12.82
C CYS A 294 -17.76 -16.77 12.73
N ASP A 295 -16.61 -17.08 13.33
CA ASP A 295 -16.07 -18.44 13.36
C ASP A 295 -16.90 -19.31 14.30
N THR A 296 -17.28 -18.78 15.46
CA THR A 296 -18.23 -19.40 16.37
C THR A 296 -19.18 -18.38 16.99
N VAL A 297 -20.37 -18.86 17.39
CA VAL A 297 -21.38 -18.09 18.13
C VAL A 297 -21.76 -18.84 19.40
N ASN A 298 -21.70 -18.15 20.54
CA ASN A 298 -22.13 -18.67 21.83
C ASN A 298 -23.30 -17.81 22.37
N PRO A 299 -24.54 -18.31 22.33
CA PRO A 299 -25.70 -17.56 22.82
C PRO A 299 -25.85 -17.66 24.34
N GLU A 300 -25.98 -16.52 25.00
CA GLU A 300 -26.33 -16.35 26.41
C GLU A 300 -27.78 -15.86 26.55
N TYR A 301 -28.59 -16.61 27.30
CA TYR A 301 -30.01 -16.33 27.48
C TYR A 301 -30.26 -15.74 28.87
N PHE A 302 -30.96 -14.60 28.93
CA PHE A 302 -31.19 -13.87 30.18
C PHE A 302 -32.13 -14.60 31.18
N GLN A 303 -33.00 -15.50 30.71
CA GLN A 303 -33.90 -16.35 31.52
C GLN A 303 -34.22 -17.68 30.81
N ARG A 304 -34.85 -18.66 31.50
CA ARG A 304 -35.35 -19.92 30.88
C ARG A 304 -36.27 -19.58 29.69
N ALA A 305 -35.70 -19.67 28.48
CA ALA A 305 -36.28 -19.50 27.14
C ALA A 305 -37.80 -19.21 27.07
N ALA A 306 -38.24 -18.03 27.52
CA ALA A 306 -39.54 -17.51 27.11
C ALA A 306 -39.38 -16.99 25.67
N LYS A 307 -40.25 -17.45 24.75
CA LYS A 307 -40.28 -16.99 23.35
C LYS A 307 -40.20 -15.46 23.32
N ARG A 308 -39.18 -14.90 22.66
CA ARG A 308 -38.86 -13.46 22.50
C ARG A 308 -38.08 -12.75 23.63
N SER A 309 -37.51 -13.47 24.60
CA SER A 309 -36.54 -12.83 25.52
C SER A 309 -35.28 -12.38 24.75
N PRO A 310 -34.66 -11.24 25.11
CA PRO A 310 -33.40 -10.83 24.53
C PRO A 310 -32.32 -11.93 24.67
N VAL A 311 -31.46 -12.04 23.65
CA VAL A 311 -30.31 -12.94 23.64
C VAL A 311 -29.04 -12.11 23.49
N THR A 312 -27.99 -12.49 24.21
CA THR A 312 -26.64 -11.94 24.02
C THR A 312 -25.83 -12.97 23.26
N LEU A 313 -25.28 -12.61 22.10
CA LEU A 313 -24.43 -13.49 21.31
C LEU A 313 -22.97 -13.08 21.50
N GLN A 314 -22.14 -14.00 22.00
CA GLN A 314 -20.70 -13.85 21.96
C GLN A 314 -20.18 -14.44 20.65
N LEU A 315 -19.60 -13.59 19.82
CA LEU A 315 -19.09 -13.93 18.49
C LEU A 315 -17.56 -13.96 18.54
N ASP A 316 -16.96 -15.05 18.07
CA ASP A 316 -15.51 -15.14 17.90
C ASP A 316 -15.15 -15.06 16.41
N GLY A 317 -14.05 -14.38 16.08
CA GLY A 317 -13.61 -14.18 14.68
C GLY A 317 -14.64 -13.44 13.81
N ALA A 318 -15.31 -12.43 14.38
CA ALA A 318 -16.42 -11.75 13.72
C ALA A 318 -15.99 -10.75 12.63
N SER A 319 -16.75 -10.67 11.55
CA SER A 319 -16.56 -9.65 10.50
C SER A 319 -17.87 -9.28 9.79
N VAL A 320 -18.09 -7.99 9.59
CA VAL A 320 -19.25 -7.43 8.87
C VAL A 320 -19.03 -7.54 7.35
N VAL A 321 -19.81 -8.41 6.72
CA VAL A 321 -19.72 -8.68 5.27
C VAL A 321 -20.74 -7.91 4.43
N ASN A 322 -21.78 -7.36 5.05
CA ASN A 322 -22.74 -6.45 4.43
C ASN A 322 -23.18 -5.38 5.44
N GLY A 323 -23.39 -4.15 4.98
CA GLY A 323 -23.78 -3.02 5.83
C GLY A 323 -22.60 -2.16 6.32
N ALA A 324 -21.41 -2.24 5.71
CA ALA A 324 -20.24 -1.46 6.14
C ALA A 324 -20.47 0.06 6.12
N GLN A 325 -21.20 0.56 5.12
CA GLN A 325 -21.66 1.95 5.04
C GLN A 325 -22.63 2.32 6.17
N THR A 326 -23.56 1.42 6.50
CA THR A 326 -24.49 1.56 7.63
C THR A 326 -23.73 1.70 8.94
N VAL A 327 -22.77 0.81 9.21
CA VAL A 327 -21.93 0.83 10.43
C VAL A 327 -21.15 2.14 10.54
N HIS A 328 -20.53 2.59 9.45
CA HIS A 328 -19.76 3.84 9.45
C HIS A 328 -20.67 5.07 9.64
N ALA A 329 -21.85 5.08 9.02
CA ALA A 329 -22.84 6.15 9.21
C ALA A 329 -23.36 6.19 10.66
N ILE A 330 -23.61 5.01 11.26
CA ILE A 330 -24.00 4.87 12.67
C ILE A 330 -22.92 5.47 13.58
N HIS A 331 -21.66 5.06 13.42
CA HIS A 331 -20.56 5.56 14.24
C HIS A 331 -20.42 7.09 14.15
N ARG A 332 -20.49 7.64 12.94
CA ARG A 332 -20.38 9.09 12.74
C ARG A 332 -21.56 9.86 13.32
N ALA A 333 -22.78 9.33 13.19
CA ALA A 333 -23.97 9.92 13.82
C ALA A 333 -23.86 9.87 15.35
N PHE A 334 -23.43 8.73 15.90
CA PHE A 334 -23.22 8.53 17.33
C PHE A 334 -22.18 9.50 17.89
N ARG A 335 -21.06 9.72 17.18
CA ARG A 335 -20.04 10.70 17.55
C ARG A 335 -20.54 12.16 17.53
N LYS A 336 -21.54 12.47 16.71
CA LYS A 336 -22.12 13.81 16.57
C LYS A 336 -23.22 14.09 17.60
N ALA A 337 -24.08 13.10 17.85
CA ALA A 337 -25.24 13.23 18.74
C ALA A 337 -25.55 11.87 19.42
N PRO A 338 -24.80 11.49 20.46
CA PRO A 338 -24.95 10.19 21.12
C PRO A 338 -26.38 9.95 21.66
N GLU A 339 -26.97 10.99 22.26
CA GLU A 339 -28.31 10.90 22.84
C GLU A 339 -29.41 10.73 21.79
N ALA A 340 -29.28 11.38 20.62
CA ALA A 340 -30.24 11.24 19.53
C ALA A 340 -30.20 9.85 18.89
N VAL A 341 -29.06 9.17 18.95
CA VAL A 341 -28.83 7.89 18.27
C VAL A 341 -29.17 6.69 19.17
N ALA A 342 -29.35 6.91 20.49
CA ALA A 342 -29.62 5.85 21.47
C ALA A 342 -30.89 5.03 21.19
N ASP A 343 -31.91 5.66 20.61
CA ASP A 343 -33.19 5.02 20.28
C ASP A 343 -33.21 4.33 18.90
N GLY A 344 -32.12 4.42 18.15
CA GLY A 344 -31.99 3.83 16.82
C GLY A 344 -31.82 2.30 16.86
N HIS A 345 -32.41 1.63 15.88
CA HIS A 345 -32.38 0.17 15.79
C HIS A 345 -32.09 -0.29 14.36
N VAL A 346 -31.40 -1.42 14.22
CA VAL A 346 -31.08 -2.00 12.91
C VAL A 346 -31.19 -3.53 12.95
N THR A 347 -31.63 -4.13 11.84
CA THR A 347 -31.67 -5.58 11.69
C THR A 347 -30.25 -6.11 11.49
N VAL A 348 -29.84 -7.09 12.30
CA VAL A 348 -28.55 -7.76 12.20
C VAL A 348 -28.76 -9.25 11.97
N ARG A 349 -28.03 -9.80 11.00
CA ARG A 349 -27.95 -11.24 10.73
C ARG A 349 -26.54 -11.74 11.03
N VAL A 350 -26.42 -12.66 11.97
CA VAL A 350 -25.16 -13.33 12.34
C VAL A 350 -25.18 -14.74 11.76
N ILE A 351 -24.11 -15.14 11.08
CA ILE A 351 -23.94 -16.48 10.51
C ILE A 351 -22.67 -17.10 11.09
N SER A 352 -22.80 -18.29 11.67
CA SER A 352 -21.70 -19.09 12.19
C SER A 352 -21.05 -19.87 11.07
N LEU A 353 -19.73 -19.78 10.92
CA LEU A 353 -18.96 -20.58 9.98
C LEU A 353 -18.59 -21.96 10.53
N LYS A 354 -18.94 -22.24 11.79
CA LYS A 354 -18.77 -23.57 12.38
C LYS A 354 -19.49 -24.62 11.52
N ASN A 355 -18.75 -25.66 11.13
CA ASN A 355 -19.21 -26.75 10.27
C ASN A 355 -19.62 -26.33 8.84
N CYS A 356 -19.20 -25.16 8.37
CA CYS A 356 -19.42 -24.75 6.99
C CYS A 356 -18.30 -25.28 6.08
N PRO A 357 -18.58 -25.52 4.78
CA PRO A 357 -17.56 -25.72 3.78
C PRO A 357 -16.60 -24.52 3.70
N PRO A 358 -15.31 -24.73 3.34
CA PRO A 358 -14.31 -23.66 3.28
C PRO A 358 -14.73 -22.43 2.46
N ASP A 359 -15.43 -22.63 1.34
CA ASP A 359 -15.80 -21.54 0.41
C ASP A 359 -17.11 -20.82 0.78
N PHE A 360 -17.79 -21.26 1.85
CA PHE A 360 -19.11 -20.75 2.21
C PHE A 360 -19.07 -19.27 2.61
N ALA A 361 -18.03 -18.84 3.33
CA ALA A 361 -17.87 -17.45 3.75
C ALA A 361 -17.77 -16.49 2.54
N ASP A 362 -16.98 -16.87 1.55
CA ASP A 362 -16.78 -16.11 0.31
C ASP A 362 -18.07 -16.06 -0.53
N ALA A 363 -18.79 -17.18 -0.60
CA ALA A 363 -20.09 -17.25 -1.27
C ALA A 363 -21.14 -16.33 -0.63
N VAL A 364 -21.25 -16.33 0.70
CA VAL A 364 -22.17 -15.43 1.43
C VAL A 364 -21.77 -13.96 1.22
N THR A 365 -20.48 -13.65 1.31
CA THR A 365 -19.98 -12.29 1.12
C THR A 365 -20.28 -11.79 -0.29
N THR A 366 -20.04 -12.62 -1.31
CA THR A 366 -20.35 -12.32 -2.72
C THR A 366 -21.85 -12.07 -2.89
N ALA A 367 -22.69 -13.03 -2.48
CA ALA A 367 -24.14 -12.98 -2.69
C ALA A 367 -24.83 -11.81 -1.96
N THR A 368 -24.30 -11.40 -0.80
CA THR A 368 -24.84 -10.26 -0.05
C THR A 368 -24.41 -8.91 -0.61
N ASN A 369 -23.30 -8.83 -1.36
CA ASN A 369 -22.83 -7.56 -1.93
C ASN A 369 -23.33 -7.32 -3.36
N THR A 370 -23.67 -8.37 -4.13
CA THR A 370 -24.21 -8.26 -5.50
C THR A 370 -25.57 -7.55 -5.60
N GLN A 371 -26.25 -7.31 -4.48
CA GLN A 371 -27.49 -6.51 -4.43
C GLN A 371 -27.24 -5.01 -4.68
N ASN A 372 -26.00 -4.53 -4.58
CA ASN A 372 -25.56 -3.21 -5.05
C ASN A 372 -24.74 -3.36 -6.36
N ARG A 373 -24.55 -2.29 -7.12
CA ARG A 373 -23.65 -2.31 -8.29
C ARG A 373 -22.21 -2.55 -7.81
N VAL A 374 -21.71 -3.77 -8.00
CA VAL A 374 -20.34 -4.22 -7.68
C VAL A 374 -19.49 -4.22 -8.96
N GLU A 375 -18.27 -3.69 -8.89
CA GLU A 375 -17.31 -3.74 -10.02
C GLU A 375 -16.55 -5.07 -10.01
N ARG A 376 -16.07 -5.53 -11.18
CA ARG A 376 -15.28 -6.79 -11.27
C ARG A 376 -14.07 -6.76 -10.34
N ARG A 377 -13.43 -5.60 -10.22
CA ARG A 377 -12.35 -5.33 -9.28
C ARG A 377 -12.67 -5.71 -7.83
N ASP A 378 -13.89 -5.50 -7.35
CA ASP A 378 -14.24 -5.74 -5.95
C ASP A 378 -14.15 -7.25 -5.60
N PHE A 379 -14.37 -8.13 -6.58
CA PHE A 379 -14.25 -9.58 -6.40
C PHE A 379 -12.79 -10.06 -6.34
N VAL A 380 -11.83 -9.26 -6.83
CA VAL A 380 -10.40 -9.56 -6.78
C VAL A 380 -9.90 -9.73 -5.33
N ALA A 381 -10.53 -9.06 -4.35
CA ALA A 381 -10.20 -9.23 -2.93
C ALA A 381 -10.59 -10.61 -2.37
N LEU A 382 -11.50 -11.32 -3.03
CA LEU A 382 -11.87 -12.70 -2.68
C LEU A 382 -11.02 -13.74 -3.40
N ASP A 383 -10.28 -13.35 -4.43
CA ASP A 383 -9.46 -14.28 -5.20
C ASP A 383 -8.34 -14.87 -4.33
N PRO A 384 -8.27 -16.22 -4.21
CA PRO A 384 -7.19 -16.89 -3.50
C PRO A 384 -5.79 -16.53 -4.00
N VAL A 385 -5.61 -16.24 -5.30
CA VAL A 385 -4.33 -15.82 -5.88
C VAL A 385 -3.90 -14.48 -5.28
N GLN A 386 -4.83 -13.53 -5.16
CA GLN A 386 -4.54 -12.19 -4.64
C GLN A 386 -4.29 -12.21 -3.13
N ARG A 387 -4.97 -13.09 -2.39
CA ARG A 387 -4.67 -13.34 -0.98
C ARG A 387 -3.26 -13.89 -0.79
N ARG A 388 -2.81 -14.81 -1.66
CA ARG A 388 -1.44 -15.32 -1.64
C ARG A 388 -0.44 -14.23 -1.94
N ILE A 389 -0.67 -13.43 -2.98
CA ILE A 389 0.20 -12.29 -3.31
C ILE A 389 0.27 -11.33 -2.11
N LYS A 390 -0.87 -11.01 -1.48
CA LYS A 390 -0.90 -10.16 -0.28
C LYS A 390 -0.05 -10.74 0.86
N GLN A 391 -0.17 -12.03 1.12
CA GLN A 391 0.63 -12.73 2.12
C GLN A 391 2.12 -12.73 1.73
N ASP A 392 2.45 -12.98 0.47
CA ASP A 392 3.83 -12.98 -0.01
C ASP A 392 4.49 -11.59 0.10
N PHE A 393 3.74 -10.52 -0.21
CA PHE A 393 4.19 -9.15 0.02
C PHE A 393 4.51 -8.87 1.49
N LEU A 394 3.68 -9.36 2.41
CA LEU A 394 3.89 -9.18 3.84
C LEU A 394 5.08 -10.01 4.35
N LEU A 395 5.12 -11.29 3.99
CA LEU A 395 6.12 -12.25 4.50
C LEU A 395 7.50 -12.04 3.88
N SER A 396 7.57 -11.80 2.57
CA SER A 396 8.83 -11.71 1.83
C SER A 396 9.38 -10.29 1.77
N LEU A 397 8.51 -9.27 1.69
CA LEU A 397 8.93 -7.87 1.48
C LEU A 397 8.60 -6.92 2.64
N GLN A 398 7.79 -7.34 3.60
CA GLN A 398 7.23 -6.47 4.65
C GLN A 398 6.54 -5.23 4.08
N LYS A 399 5.80 -5.42 2.97
CA LYS A 399 5.09 -4.35 2.26
C LYS A 399 3.59 -4.60 2.25
N ALA A 400 2.83 -3.51 2.26
CA ALA A 400 1.38 -3.59 2.13
C ALA A 400 0.97 -3.83 0.68
N TYR A 401 0.14 -4.84 0.45
CA TYR A 401 -0.55 -5.07 -0.81
C TYR A 401 -2.05 -4.87 -0.60
N THR A 402 -2.56 -3.74 -1.07
CA THR A 402 -3.97 -3.34 -0.87
C THR A 402 -4.84 -3.89 -1.99
N LEU A 403 -5.89 -4.61 -1.61
CA LEU A 403 -6.80 -5.29 -2.54
C LEU A 403 -8.09 -4.49 -2.71
N LYS A 404 -8.58 -3.92 -1.61
CA LYS A 404 -9.93 -3.36 -1.56
C LYS A 404 -9.92 -1.93 -2.05
N ARG A 405 -10.93 -1.58 -2.84
CA ARG A 405 -11.18 -0.18 -3.21
C ARG A 405 -11.46 0.64 -1.95
N GLY A 406 -10.83 1.82 -1.86
CA GLY A 406 -10.95 2.72 -0.70
C GLY A 406 -9.93 2.45 0.41
N GLU A 407 -9.10 1.41 0.32
CA GLU A 407 -7.88 1.34 1.14
C GLU A 407 -6.96 2.52 0.78
N PRO A 408 -6.40 3.24 1.78
CA PRO A 408 -5.40 4.27 1.49
C PRO A 408 -4.26 3.63 0.70
N GLU A 409 -3.89 4.26 -0.41
CA GLU A 409 -2.82 3.75 -1.24
C GLU A 409 -1.51 3.80 -0.44
N PRO A 410 -0.75 2.69 -0.35
CA PRO A 410 0.51 2.70 0.38
C PRO A 410 1.43 3.78 -0.18
N THR A 411 2.13 4.51 0.69
CA THR A 411 3.00 5.59 0.26
C THR A 411 4.03 5.10 -0.77
N PRO A 412 4.27 5.85 -1.87
CA PRO A 412 5.14 5.41 -2.94
C PRO A 412 6.58 5.13 -2.52
N GLU A 413 7.09 5.78 -1.47
CA GLU A 413 8.51 5.70 -1.10
C GLU A 413 8.92 4.39 -0.40
N SER A 414 8.01 3.65 0.25
CA SER A 414 8.41 2.39 0.94
C SER A 414 7.30 1.42 1.33
N SER A 415 6.03 1.82 1.31
CA SER A 415 4.98 1.08 2.04
C SER A 415 4.28 -0.03 1.24
N GLY A 416 4.61 -0.20 -0.05
CA GLY A 416 4.02 -1.23 -0.93
C GLY A 416 3.18 -0.64 -2.08
N CYS A 417 2.17 -1.38 -2.54
CA CYS A 417 1.34 -0.99 -3.68
C CYS A 417 -0.09 -1.55 -3.62
N SER A 418 -0.98 -0.97 -4.42
CA SER A 418 -2.31 -1.51 -4.66
C SER A 418 -2.30 -2.56 -5.77
N VAL A 419 -3.30 -3.45 -5.76
CA VAL A 419 -3.52 -4.44 -6.84
C VAL A 419 -3.65 -3.78 -8.22
N GLU A 420 -4.17 -2.56 -8.29
CA GLU A 420 -4.32 -1.79 -9.54
C GLU A 420 -2.97 -1.33 -10.10
N VAL A 421 -2.10 -0.81 -9.24
CA VAL A 421 -0.73 -0.44 -9.60
C VAL A 421 0.08 -1.68 -10.01
N ALA A 422 -0.08 -2.78 -9.27
CA ALA A 422 0.53 -4.07 -9.61
C ALA A 422 0.05 -4.59 -10.98
N ALA A 423 -1.25 -4.62 -11.23
CA ALA A 423 -1.81 -5.03 -12.51
C ALA A 423 -1.31 -4.15 -13.66
N THR A 424 -1.22 -2.83 -13.45
CA THR A 424 -0.69 -1.89 -14.44
C THR A 424 0.79 -2.15 -14.74
N ALA A 425 1.61 -2.39 -13.70
CA ALA A 425 3.03 -2.68 -13.86
C ALA A 425 3.26 -4.01 -14.59
N LEU A 426 2.55 -5.07 -14.19
CA LEU A 426 2.60 -6.36 -14.85
C LEU A 426 2.12 -6.26 -16.31
N ALA A 427 1.07 -5.48 -16.59
CA ALA A 427 0.57 -5.26 -17.95
C ALA A 427 1.61 -4.58 -18.85
N CYS A 428 2.40 -3.65 -18.30
CA CYS A 428 3.52 -3.05 -19.02
C CYS A 428 4.68 -4.04 -19.19
N ALA A 429 4.96 -4.86 -18.18
CA ALA A 429 6.05 -5.85 -18.22
C ALA A 429 5.76 -7.05 -19.14
N HIS A 430 4.48 -7.38 -19.36
CA HIS A 430 4.07 -8.53 -20.14
C HIS A 430 4.46 -8.40 -21.63
N ARG A 431 4.86 -9.51 -22.27
CA ARG A 431 5.35 -9.54 -23.67
C ARG A 431 4.32 -9.06 -24.71
N ASN A 432 3.04 -9.19 -24.39
CA ASN A 432 1.94 -8.69 -25.21
C ASN A 432 1.69 -7.20 -24.93
N SER A 433 2.11 -6.33 -25.84
CA SER A 433 1.91 -4.87 -25.75
C SER A 433 0.44 -4.45 -25.64
N ASP A 434 -0.51 -5.28 -26.08
CA ASP A 434 -1.94 -5.00 -26.00
C ASP A 434 -2.40 -4.80 -24.54
N LEU A 435 -1.75 -5.46 -23.57
CA LEU A 435 -2.07 -5.28 -22.16
C LEU A 435 -1.68 -3.89 -21.64
N ALA A 436 -0.55 -3.34 -22.09
CA ALA A 436 -0.15 -1.97 -21.79
C ALA A 436 -1.13 -0.94 -22.40
N VAL A 437 -1.66 -1.24 -23.59
CA VAL A 437 -2.71 -0.43 -24.23
C VAL A 437 -4.02 -0.49 -23.43
N ARG A 438 -4.44 -1.68 -22.98
CA ARG A 438 -5.62 -1.82 -22.08
C ARG A 438 -5.44 -1.03 -20.80
N ALA A 439 -4.28 -1.12 -20.16
CA ALA A 439 -3.94 -0.35 -18.97
C ALA A 439 -4.02 1.17 -19.21
N LYS A 440 -3.71 1.65 -20.42
CA LYS A 440 -3.86 3.06 -20.80
C LYS A 440 -5.31 3.48 -20.98
N LEU A 441 -6.14 2.62 -21.57
CA LEU A 441 -7.56 2.91 -21.84
C LEU A 441 -8.40 2.94 -20.56
N GLY A 442 -8.08 2.07 -19.59
CA GLY A 442 -8.66 2.11 -18.26
C GLY A 442 -8.38 0.86 -17.45
N ALA A 443 -8.22 1.02 -16.13
CA ALA A 443 -7.95 -0.07 -15.20
C ALA A 443 -9.01 -1.18 -15.25
N GLU A 444 -10.26 -0.85 -15.60
CA GLU A 444 -11.36 -1.83 -15.71
C GLU A 444 -11.09 -2.95 -16.71
N LEU A 445 -10.34 -2.66 -17.77
CA LEU A 445 -9.98 -3.65 -18.81
C LEU A 445 -8.94 -4.67 -18.29
N LEU A 446 -8.24 -4.36 -17.20
CA LEU A 446 -7.29 -5.27 -16.56
C LEU A 446 -7.99 -6.33 -15.70
N TRP A 447 -9.27 -6.12 -15.36
CA TRP A 447 -10.11 -7.05 -14.58
C TRP A 447 -10.98 -7.94 -15.47
N GLU A 448 -10.74 -7.96 -16.78
CA GLU A 448 -11.43 -8.89 -17.70
C GLU A 448 -11.01 -10.34 -17.42
N GLU A 449 -11.99 -11.19 -17.16
CA GLU A 449 -11.82 -12.62 -16.93
C GLU A 449 -11.85 -13.45 -18.24
N GLY A 450 -11.49 -14.73 -18.13
CA GLY A 450 -11.41 -15.67 -19.25
C GLY A 450 -9.97 -15.90 -19.72
N THR A 451 -9.77 -16.89 -20.58
CA THR A 451 -8.41 -17.33 -21.02
C THR A 451 -7.63 -16.28 -21.81
N GLN A 452 -8.33 -15.29 -22.38
CA GLN A 452 -7.75 -14.12 -23.07
C GLN A 452 -8.00 -12.81 -22.30
N GLY A 453 -8.58 -12.91 -21.12
CA GLY A 453 -8.80 -11.79 -20.22
C GLY A 453 -7.48 -11.33 -19.62
N ALA A 454 -7.32 -10.01 -19.51
CA ALA A 454 -6.08 -9.42 -18.99
C ALA A 454 -5.75 -9.95 -17.59
N TYR A 455 -6.76 -10.13 -16.72
CA TYR A 455 -6.54 -10.57 -15.35
C TYR A 455 -5.87 -11.96 -15.29
N HIS A 456 -6.37 -12.92 -16.08
CA HIS A 456 -5.81 -14.27 -16.14
C HIS A 456 -4.39 -14.28 -16.71
N LEU A 457 -4.08 -13.40 -17.65
CA LEU A 457 -2.73 -13.28 -18.22
C LEU A 457 -1.71 -12.69 -17.24
N LEU A 458 -2.18 -11.83 -16.31
CA LEU A 458 -1.31 -11.14 -15.35
C LEU A 458 -1.14 -11.91 -14.03
N PHE A 459 -2.19 -12.58 -13.56
CA PHE A 459 -2.23 -13.25 -12.26
C PHE A 459 -2.58 -14.74 -12.40
N ASN A 460 -2.02 -15.39 -13.41
CA ASN A 460 -2.27 -16.80 -13.67
C ASN A 460 -1.95 -17.66 -12.45
N ALA A 461 -2.87 -18.54 -12.03
CA ALA A 461 -2.66 -19.41 -10.86
C ALA A 461 -1.55 -20.45 -11.08
N GLN A 462 -1.34 -20.91 -12.32
CA GLN A 462 -0.27 -21.88 -12.63
C GLN A 462 1.12 -21.24 -12.72
N ASP A 463 1.18 -19.93 -13.01
CA ASP A 463 2.42 -19.17 -13.17
C ASP A 463 2.26 -17.83 -12.43
N GLN A 464 2.03 -17.94 -11.12
CA GLN A 464 1.71 -16.79 -10.28
C GLN A 464 2.96 -15.93 -10.12
N PRO A 465 2.89 -14.62 -10.41
CA PRO A 465 4.03 -13.72 -10.19
C PRO A 465 4.35 -13.62 -8.70
N SER A 466 5.63 -13.65 -8.36
CA SER A 466 6.08 -13.51 -6.96
C SER A 466 5.91 -12.08 -6.46
N ALA A 467 5.91 -11.89 -5.14
CA ALA A 467 5.94 -10.55 -4.56
C ALA A 467 7.13 -9.71 -5.07
N TYR A 468 8.31 -10.32 -5.25
CA TYR A 468 9.49 -9.65 -5.81
C TYR A 468 9.23 -9.17 -7.23
N GLN A 469 8.74 -10.04 -8.11
CA GLN A 469 8.44 -9.66 -9.51
C GLN A 469 7.44 -8.50 -9.58
N ILE A 470 6.35 -8.60 -8.82
CA ILE A 470 5.33 -7.55 -8.81
C ILE A 470 5.93 -6.25 -8.28
N TRP A 471 6.55 -6.28 -7.11
CA TRP A 471 7.07 -5.07 -6.48
C TRP A 471 8.15 -4.39 -7.30
N ARG A 472 9.09 -5.16 -7.85
CA ARG A 472 10.16 -4.67 -8.71
C ARG A 472 9.62 -4.11 -10.04
N SER A 473 8.58 -4.73 -10.60
CA SER A 473 7.85 -4.15 -11.74
C SER A 473 7.19 -2.82 -11.37
N VAL A 474 6.60 -2.71 -10.18
CA VAL A 474 6.03 -1.44 -9.69
C VAL A 474 7.10 -0.36 -9.53
N LEU A 475 8.30 -0.70 -9.03
CA LEU A 475 9.41 0.25 -8.92
C LEU A 475 9.85 0.77 -10.29
N ILE A 476 10.00 -0.12 -11.29
CA ILE A 476 10.31 0.29 -12.66
C ILE A 476 9.23 1.23 -13.19
N LEU A 477 7.95 0.88 -13.04
CA LEU A 477 6.84 1.71 -13.53
C LEU A 477 6.85 3.10 -12.88
N ARG A 478 7.12 3.18 -11.57
CA ARG A 478 7.23 4.46 -10.84
C ARG A 478 8.39 5.31 -11.35
N GLU A 479 9.57 4.73 -11.56
CA GLU A 479 10.72 5.47 -12.10
C GLU A 479 10.51 5.89 -13.56
N VAL A 480 9.81 5.07 -14.36
CA VAL A 480 9.37 5.45 -15.70
C VAL A 480 8.44 6.66 -15.65
N ASP A 481 7.38 6.61 -14.84
CA ASP A 481 6.43 7.72 -14.71
C ASP A 481 7.11 9.00 -14.19
N ALA A 482 8.04 8.88 -13.21
CA ALA A 482 8.82 10.01 -12.70
C ALA A 482 9.78 10.61 -13.75
N THR A 483 10.37 9.77 -14.60
CA THR A 483 11.23 10.21 -15.71
C THR A 483 10.41 10.86 -16.82
N LEU A 484 9.27 10.29 -17.20
CA LEU A 484 8.38 10.88 -18.20
C LEU A 484 7.88 12.26 -17.78
N GLN A 485 7.56 12.48 -16.51
CA GLN A 485 7.21 13.82 -16.00
C GLN A 485 8.34 14.85 -16.15
N ARG A 486 9.60 14.42 -16.04
CA ARG A 486 10.78 15.28 -16.30
C ARG A 486 10.96 15.53 -17.80
N THR A 487 10.87 14.48 -18.61
CA THR A 487 11.04 14.54 -20.08
C THR A 487 9.94 15.35 -20.75
N ALA A 488 8.69 15.27 -20.28
CA ALA A 488 7.57 16.05 -20.80
C ALA A 488 7.83 17.56 -20.77
N LYS A 489 8.50 18.08 -19.73
CA LYS A 489 8.87 19.51 -19.62
C LYS A 489 9.84 19.97 -20.71
N ASN A 490 10.57 19.04 -21.32
CA ASN A 490 11.56 19.28 -22.36
C ASN A 490 11.04 18.95 -23.77
N ARG A 491 9.72 18.79 -23.93
CA ARG A 491 9.07 18.50 -25.22
C ARG A 491 7.97 19.53 -25.49
N GLN A 492 7.68 19.79 -26.77
CA GLN A 492 6.58 20.64 -27.22
C GLN A 492 5.80 19.99 -28.35
N ALA A 493 4.59 20.52 -28.58
CA ALA A 493 3.74 20.17 -29.72
C ALA A 493 3.43 18.66 -29.79
N ARG A 494 3.66 18.02 -30.94
CA ARG A 494 3.31 16.61 -31.15
C ARG A 494 4.10 15.67 -30.24
N ALA A 495 5.36 16.01 -29.91
CA ALA A 495 6.20 15.20 -29.02
C ALA A 495 5.69 15.19 -27.57
N GLU A 496 5.14 16.31 -27.08
CA GLU A 496 4.50 16.39 -25.76
C GLU A 496 3.29 15.44 -25.68
N ALA A 497 2.43 15.46 -26.71
CA ALA A 497 1.29 14.55 -26.79
C ALA A 497 1.69 13.07 -26.87
N ILE A 498 2.82 12.75 -27.52
CA ILE A 498 3.36 11.38 -27.58
C ILE A 498 3.83 10.92 -26.20
N VAL A 499 4.50 11.78 -25.42
CA VAL A 499 4.95 11.45 -24.06
C VAL A 499 3.76 11.24 -23.12
N GLU A 500 2.78 12.16 -23.11
CA GLU A 500 1.62 12.07 -22.22
C GLU A 500 0.70 10.87 -22.55
N ARG A 501 0.48 10.60 -23.84
CA ARG A 501 -0.43 9.53 -24.29
C ARG A 501 0.29 8.19 -24.40
N GLY A 502 1.58 8.19 -24.69
CA GLY A 502 2.40 6.98 -24.86
C GLY A 502 2.99 6.43 -23.57
N ASN A 503 2.74 7.03 -22.41
CA ASN A 503 3.38 6.65 -21.14
C ASN A 503 3.37 5.13 -20.83
N ARG A 504 2.25 4.43 -21.04
CA ARG A 504 2.18 2.96 -20.82
C ARG A 504 2.88 2.17 -21.92
N LEU A 505 2.85 2.64 -23.16
CA LEU A 505 3.60 2.02 -24.27
C LEU A 505 5.11 2.19 -24.07
N ILE A 506 5.56 3.36 -23.61
CA ILE A 506 6.96 3.63 -23.28
C ILE A 506 7.40 2.77 -22.10
N ALA A 507 6.58 2.66 -21.05
CA ALA A 507 6.84 1.74 -19.94
C ALA A 507 7.03 0.31 -20.45
N HIS A 508 6.14 -0.17 -21.33
CA HIS A 508 6.27 -1.49 -21.95
C HIS A 508 7.58 -1.65 -22.73
N ILE A 509 7.95 -0.68 -23.57
CA ILE A 509 9.22 -0.69 -24.33
C ILE A 509 10.42 -0.77 -23.37
N VAL A 510 10.41 -0.01 -22.28
CA VAL A 510 11.47 -0.04 -21.27
C VAL A 510 11.57 -1.41 -20.60
N PHE A 511 10.44 -2.02 -20.20
CA PHE A 511 10.44 -3.38 -19.67
C PHE A 511 11.01 -4.41 -20.65
N GLN A 512 10.70 -4.31 -21.94
CA GLN A 512 11.23 -5.24 -22.95
C GLN A 512 12.69 -4.96 -23.34
N TYR A 513 13.25 -3.82 -22.91
CA TYR A 513 14.63 -3.43 -23.18
C TYR A 513 15.58 -3.78 -22.02
N LEU A 514 15.12 -3.63 -20.78
CA LEU A 514 15.90 -3.94 -19.59
C LEU A 514 16.20 -5.45 -19.48
N ASP A 515 17.36 -5.76 -18.92
CA ASP A 515 17.65 -7.11 -18.45
C ASP A 515 16.97 -7.32 -17.10
N LEU A 516 16.00 -8.23 -17.07
CA LEU A 516 15.20 -8.56 -15.89
C LEU A 516 15.50 -9.97 -15.39
N ASP A 517 16.64 -10.54 -15.80
CA ASP A 517 17.12 -11.80 -15.26
C ASP A 517 17.29 -11.68 -13.74
N GLY A 518 16.74 -12.64 -12.99
CA GLY A 518 16.75 -12.61 -11.53
C GLY A 518 15.75 -11.62 -10.90
N ILE A 519 14.72 -11.15 -11.63
CA ILE A 519 13.68 -10.28 -11.04
C ILE A 519 12.97 -10.89 -9.82
N ASP A 520 12.94 -12.21 -9.71
CA ASP A 520 12.39 -12.93 -8.55
C ASP A 520 13.42 -13.23 -7.45
N GLU A 521 14.71 -13.00 -7.70
CA GLU A 521 15.78 -13.40 -6.80
C GLU A 521 16.06 -12.30 -5.76
N PRO A 522 15.95 -12.58 -4.45
CA PRO A 522 16.13 -11.58 -3.40
C PRO A 522 17.49 -10.87 -3.45
N ASP A 523 18.54 -11.61 -3.78
CA ASP A 523 19.93 -11.15 -3.74
C ASP A 523 20.37 -10.38 -4.99
N THR A 524 19.50 -10.23 -6.00
CA THR A 524 19.76 -9.41 -7.18
C THR A 524 19.92 -7.94 -6.79
N ASP A 525 21.02 -7.31 -7.24
CA ASP A 525 21.25 -5.87 -7.12
C ASP A 525 20.24 -5.09 -7.99
N TRP A 526 19.07 -4.85 -7.41
CA TRP A 526 17.96 -4.21 -8.11
C TRP A 526 18.17 -2.71 -8.31
N ASP A 527 19.00 -2.08 -7.47
CA ASP A 527 19.30 -0.65 -7.58
C ASP A 527 20.10 -0.37 -8.86
N ALA A 528 21.00 -1.27 -9.27
CA ALA A 528 21.70 -1.19 -10.54
C ALA A 528 20.76 -1.28 -11.76
N VAL A 529 19.68 -2.08 -11.68
CA VAL A 529 18.66 -2.17 -12.74
C VAL A 529 17.82 -0.89 -12.78
N LEU A 530 17.35 -0.40 -11.63
CA LEU A 530 16.57 0.83 -11.52
C LEU A 530 17.37 2.06 -12.00
N GLY A 531 18.67 2.10 -11.75
CA GLY A 531 19.56 3.17 -12.23
C GLY A 531 19.63 3.30 -13.76
N GLN A 532 19.30 2.25 -14.51
CA GLN A 532 19.28 2.25 -15.97
C GLN A 532 17.96 2.79 -16.55
N VAL A 533 16.88 2.80 -15.76
CA VAL A 533 15.53 3.19 -16.21
C VAL A 533 15.50 4.59 -16.82
N PRO A 534 16.09 5.65 -16.21
CA PRO A 534 15.97 7.00 -16.74
C PRO A 534 16.54 7.15 -18.15
N GLN A 535 17.73 6.58 -18.40
CA GLN A 535 18.37 6.63 -19.71
C GLN A 535 17.60 5.83 -20.76
N ALA A 536 17.07 4.66 -20.37
CA ALA A 536 16.22 3.85 -21.24
C ALA A 536 14.94 4.59 -21.65
N VAL A 537 14.29 5.29 -20.71
CA VAL A 537 13.09 6.10 -20.97
C VAL A 537 13.39 7.22 -21.95
N GLU A 538 14.45 8.00 -21.74
CA GLU A 538 14.81 9.12 -22.64
C GLU A 538 15.04 8.62 -24.08
N ARG A 539 15.82 7.55 -24.25
CA ARG A 539 16.08 6.97 -25.57
C ARG A 539 14.81 6.38 -26.20
N ALA A 540 13.97 5.72 -25.41
CA ALA A 540 12.71 5.14 -25.89
C ALA A 540 11.73 6.23 -26.35
N VAL A 541 11.64 7.34 -25.62
CA VAL A 541 10.84 8.51 -26.01
C VAL A 541 11.29 9.04 -27.36
N ASP A 542 12.59 9.26 -27.54
CA ASP A 542 13.08 9.90 -28.77
C ASP A 542 12.90 8.99 -30.00
N TRP A 543 13.14 7.69 -29.86
CA TRP A 543 12.84 6.72 -30.91
C TRP A 543 11.35 6.59 -31.20
N LEU A 544 10.50 6.65 -30.16
CA LEU A 544 9.06 6.60 -30.35
C LEU A 544 8.56 7.84 -31.11
N VAL A 545 9.04 9.04 -30.77
CA VAL A 545 8.70 10.27 -31.50
C VAL A 545 9.12 10.15 -32.96
N HIS A 546 10.33 9.66 -33.23
CA HIS A 546 10.81 9.45 -34.59
C HIS A 546 9.90 8.49 -35.39
N HIS A 547 9.60 7.31 -34.84
CA HIS A 547 8.81 6.29 -35.55
C HIS A 547 7.34 6.66 -35.71
N VAL A 548 6.74 7.37 -34.74
CA VAL A 548 5.38 7.92 -34.89
C VAL A 548 5.30 8.92 -36.04
N ASP A 549 6.34 9.73 -36.24
CA ASP A 549 6.39 10.70 -37.34
C ASP A 549 6.78 10.08 -38.69
N ALA A 550 7.61 9.03 -38.68
CA ALA A 550 7.99 8.31 -39.90
C ALA A 550 6.81 7.50 -40.46
N GLU A 551 6.14 6.72 -39.61
CA GLU A 551 5.14 5.73 -40.02
C GLU A 551 3.70 6.26 -39.94
N PHE A 552 3.41 7.19 -39.01
CA PHE A 552 2.04 7.59 -38.68
C PHE A 552 1.82 9.12 -38.69
N LYS A 553 2.63 9.87 -39.44
CA LYS A 553 2.59 11.36 -39.49
C LYS A 553 1.18 11.96 -39.62
N LYS A 554 0.34 11.35 -40.45
CA LYS A 554 -1.01 11.85 -40.79
C LYS A 554 -2.10 11.42 -39.81
N GLN A 555 -1.82 10.47 -38.93
CA GLN A 555 -2.78 9.98 -37.93
C GLN A 555 -2.71 10.83 -36.65
N LEU A 556 -3.85 10.87 -35.94
CA LEU A 556 -3.91 11.48 -34.61
C LEU A 556 -3.12 10.61 -33.63
N VAL A 557 -2.23 11.25 -32.86
CA VAL A 557 -1.42 10.59 -31.81
C VAL A 557 -2.30 9.79 -30.84
N SER A 558 -3.51 10.29 -30.54
CA SER A 558 -4.46 9.58 -29.68
C SER A 558 -4.84 8.22 -30.22
N THR A 559 -5.13 8.11 -31.51
CA THR A 559 -5.60 6.87 -32.16
C THR A 559 -4.44 5.90 -32.30
N THR A 560 -3.29 6.38 -32.78
CA THR A 560 -2.08 5.55 -32.98
C THR A 560 -1.61 4.91 -31.67
N LEU A 561 -1.68 5.62 -30.54
CA LEU A 561 -1.20 5.12 -29.23
C LEU A 561 -2.29 4.40 -28.41
N THR A 562 -3.48 4.18 -28.97
CA THR A 562 -4.55 3.41 -28.33
C THR A 562 -5.00 2.18 -29.12
N GLU A 563 -4.59 2.05 -30.38
CA GLU A 563 -4.91 0.88 -31.20
C GLU A 563 -3.81 -0.19 -31.09
N PRO A 564 -4.18 -1.48 -30.91
CA PRO A 564 -3.21 -2.57 -30.74
C PRO A 564 -2.22 -2.74 -31.89
N GLU A 565 -2.68 -2.65 -33.15
CA GLU A 565 -1.83 -2.91 -34.32
C GLU A 565 -0.73 -1.84 -34.51
N PRO A 566 -1.03 -0.52 -34.53
CA PRO A 566 0.01 0.50 -34.57
C PRO A 566 0.97 0.42 -33.38
N CYS A 567 0.47 0.13 -32.18
CA CYS A 567 1.31 -0.04 -30.99
C CYS A 567 2.31 -1.19 -31.13
N ARG A 568 1.88 -2.35 -31.63
CA ARG A 568 2.78 -3.50 -31.89
C ARG A 568 3.90 -3.15 -32.87
N THR A 569 3.56 -2.46 -33.96
CA THR A 569 4.54 -2.01 -34.96
C THR A 569 5.56 -1.06 -34.35
N LEU A 570 5.10 -0.05 -33.60
CA LEU A 570 5.98 0.93 -32.94
C LEU A 570 6.91 0.27 -31.92
N VAL A 571 6.39 -0.66 -31.10
CA VAL A 571 7.21 -1.41 -30.13
C VAL A 571 8.33 -2.18 -30.83
N GLY A 572 8.03 -2.88 -31.92
CA GLY A 572 9.02 -3.63 -32.68
C GLY A 572 10.13 -2.74 -33.26
N LEU A 573 9.76 -1.60 -33.86
CA LEU A 573 10.70 -0.65 -34.43
C LEU A 573 11.59 -0.01 -33.36
N VAL A 574 10.99 0.48 -32.28
CA VAL A 574 11.74 1.15 -31.19
C VAL A 574 12.68 0.17 -30.50
N LEU A 575 12.24 -1.06 -30.19
CA LEU A 575 13.10 -2.05 -29.54
C LEU A 575 14.28 -2.49 -30.42
N ARG A 576 14.05 -2.64 -31.73
CA ARG A 576 15.13 -2.94 -32.69
C ARG A 576 16.21 -1.87 -32.64
N ASP A 577 15.80 -0.60 -32.67
CA ASP A 577 16.74 0.53 -32.76
C ASP A 577 17.37 0.89 -31.40
N LEU A 578 16.68 0.65 -30.28
CA LEU A 578 17.26 0.73 -28.95
C LEU A 578 18.39 -0.28 -28.76
N ARG A 579 18.17 -1.54 -29.16
CA ARG A 579 19.13 -2.65 -29.04
C ARG A 579 20.31 -2.53 -30.00
N SER A 580 20.13 -1.87 -31.15
CA SER A 580 21.23 -1.63 -32.10
C SER A 580 22.29 -0.66 -31.56
N GLY A 581 21.95 0.13 -30.54
CA GLY A 581 22.84 1.17 -30.00
C GLY A 581 23.00 2.38 -30.92
N ALA A 582 22.23 2.47 -32.01
CA ALA A 582 22.30 3.59 -32.94
C ALA A 582 21.94 4.92 -32.23
N PRO A 583 22.59 6.04 -32.61
CA PRO A 583 22.20 7.35 -32.12
C PRO A 583 20.77 7.66 -32.60
N VAL A 584 19.98 8.25 -31.72
CA VAL A 584 18.62 8.68 -32.05
C VAL A 584 18.71 9.77 -33.14
N PRO A 585 17.91 9.68 -34.22
CA PRO A 585 17.79 10.74 -35.22
C PRO A 585 17.49 12.09 -34.59
N GLU A 586 18.02 13.17 -35.17
CA GLU A 586 17.72 14.52 -34.70
C GLU A 586 16.22 14.81 -34.85
N LEU A 587 15.56 15.02 -33.71
CA LEU A 587 14.17 15.42 -33.67
C LEU A 587 13.99 16.87 -34.17
N PRO A 588 12.86 17.18 -34.83
CA PRO A 588 12.54 18.54 -35.28
C PRO A 588 12.70 19.59 -34.18
N ALA A 589 13.25 20.76 -34.52
CA ALA A 589 13.47 21.85 -33.58
C ALA A 589 12.18 22.35 -32.90
N GLU A 590 11.04 22.22 -33.57
CA GLU A 590 9.70 22.54 -33.05
C GLU A 590 9.24 21.64 -31.88
N TYR A 591 9.90 20.51 -31.65
CA TYR A 591 9.61 19.61 -30.53
C TYR A 591 10.45 19.90 -29.29
N ARG A 592 11.39 20.84 -29.37
CA ARG A 592 12.16 21.33 -28.22
C ARG A 592 11.53 22.63 -27.72
N PRO A 593 11.42 22.84 -26.40
CA PRO A 593 10.89 24.08 -25.90
C PRO A 593 11.73 25.26 -26.35
N VAL A 594 11.07 26.26 -26.94
CA VAL A 594 11.70 27.54 -27.23
C VAL A 594 12.23 28.10 -25.91
N ARG A 595 13.56 28.17 -25.79
CA ARG A 595 14.23 28.73 -24.61
C ARG A 595 13.86 30.22 -24.56
N ASN A 596 12.82 30.55 -23.81
CA ASN A 596 12.48 31.95 -23.54
C ASN A 596 13.66 32.54 -22.78
N VAL A 597 14.53 33.26 -23.49
CA VAL A 597 15.51 34.15 -22.87
C VAL A 597 14.72 35.02 -21.90
N PRO A 598 15.06 35.06 -20.60
CA PRO A 598 14.35 35.94 -19.68
C PRO A 598 14.50 37.35 -20.24
N ARG A 599 13.40 37.91 -20.76
CA ARG A 599 13.35 39.34 -21.09
C ARG A 599 13.80 40.06 -19.83
N GLN A 600 14.95 40.72 -19.91
CA GLN A 600 15.49 41.58 -18.86
C GLN A 600 14.31 42.35 -18.27
N ARG A 601 13.99 42.10 -16.99
CA ARG A 601 12.82 42.71 -16.34
C ARG A 601 12.93 44.21 -16.54
N ARG A 602 12.03 44.80 -17.33
CA ARG A 602 11.92 46.25 -17.52
C ARG A 602 11.98 46.89 -16.13
N ARG A 603 12.97 47.76 -15.86
CA ARG A 603 13.09 48.46 -14.57
C ARG A 603 11.74 49.14 -14.25
N ASN A 604 11.36 49.23 -12.98
CA ASN A 604 10.09 49.86 -12.59
C ASN A 604 10.16 51.38 -12.76
N THR A 605 9.05 52.03 -13.17
CA THR A 605 8.94 53.48 -13.45
C THR A 605 9.39 54.36 -12.28
N VAL A 606 8.94 54.07 -11.06
CA VAL A 606 9.25 54.88 -9.87
C VAL A 606 10.74 54.84 -9.51
N PRO A 607 11.39 53.67 -9.36
CA PRO A 607 12.85 53.62 -9.19
C PRO A 607 13.61 54.33 -10.30
N THR A 608 13.17 54.20 -11.56
CA THR A 608 13.82 54.88 -12.70
C THR A 608 13.86 56.41 -12.50
N LEU A 609 12.75 57.01 -12.08
CA LEU A 609 12.64 58.46 -11.88
C LEU A 609 13.41 58.95 -10.65
N VAL A 610 13.37 58.17 -9.56
CA VAL A 610 14.09 58.50 -8.32
C VAL A 610 15.60 58.40 -8.54
N ASP A 611 16.06 57.34 -9.20
CA ASP A 611 17.50 57.07 -9.39
C ASP A 611 18.15 58.09 -10.33
N ALA A 612 17.40 58.55 -11.34
CA ALA A 612 17.83 59.61 -12.25
C ALA A 612 17.56 61.04 -11.70
N ASN A 613 17.05 61.17 -10.47
CA ASN A 613 16.67 62.43 -9.83
C ASN A 613 15.84 63.37 -10.74
N ARG A 614 14.91 62.78 -11.51
CA ARG A 614 14.20 63.47 -12.60
C ARG A 614 13.09 64.41 -12.13
N LEU A 615 12.64 64.27 -10.88
CA LEU A 615 11.62 65.10 -10.29
C LEU A 615 12.14 65.65 -8.97
N ALA A 616 12.02 66.97 -8.78
CA ALA A 616 12.35 67.60 -7.51
C ALA A 616 11.33 67.16 -6.43
N GLU A 617 11.78 67.11 -5.18
CA GLU A 617 10.88 66.87 -4.06
C GLU A 617 9.82 67.98 -3.96
N GLY A 618 8.56 67.59 -3.78
CA GLY A 618 7.42 68.51 -3.78
C GLY A 618 6.85 68.83 -5.17
N THR A 619 7.33 68.19 -6.25
CA THR A 619 6.76 68.42 -7.60
C THR A 619 5.25 68.14 -7.62
N PRO A 620 4.39 69.08 -8.04
CA PRO A 620 2.95 68.86 -8.13
C PRO A 620 2.58 67.81 -9.18
N LEU A 621 1.66 66.92 -8.82
CA LEU A 621 1.10 65.88 -9.66
C LEU A 621 -0.42 66.03 -9.76
N THR A 622 -0.95 65.84 -10.96
CA THR A 622 -2.39 65.86 -11.23
C THR A 622 -2.83 64.51 -11.78
N PHE A 623 -3.92 63.99 -11.20
CA PHE A 623 -4.57 62.79 -11.70
C PHE A 623 -5.33 63.07 -13.00
N ARG A 624 -5.17 62.19 -13.99
CA ARG A 624 -5.97 62.19 -15.22
C ARG A 624 -6.41 60.77 -15.55
N ALA A 625 -7.72 60.58 -15.65
CA ALA A 625 -8.32 59.32 -16.09
C ALA A 625 -8.01 59.06 -17.58
N ILE A 626 -7.72 57.80 -17.92
CA ILE A 626 -7.20 57.45 -19.26
C ILE A 626 -8.33 57.03 -20.21
N SER A 627 -9.32 56.29 -19.70
CA SER A 627 -10.47 55.85 -20.51
C SER A 627 -11.67 56.78 -20.33
N GLN A 628 -12.59 56.74 -21.29
CA GLN A 628 -13.86 57.47 -21.16
C GLN A 628 -14.67 56.94 -19.96
N ALA A 629 -14.74 55.62 -19.79
CA ALA A 629 -15.44 54.99 -18.66
C ALA A 629 -14.88 55.39 -17.29
N GLU A 630 -13.55 55.56 -17.17
CA GLU A 630 -12.91 56.04 -15.95
C GLU A 630 -13.18 57.53 -15.71
N ARG A 631 -13.22 58.34 -16.78
CA ARG A 631 -13.61 59.76 -16.69
C ARG A 631 -15.05 59.91 -16.21
N ASP A 632 -15.98 59.17 -16.80
CA ASP A 632 -17.40 59.24 -16.45
C ASP A 632 -17.64 58.78 -15.01
N ALA A 633 -16.98 57.69 -14.57
CA ALA A 633 -17.14 57.15 -13.23
C ALA A 633 -16.53 58.03 -12.12
N MET A 634 -15.50 58.83 -12.43
CA MET A 634 -14.78 59.63 -11.42
C MET A 634 -15.14 61.12 -11.46
N ALA A 635 -15.88 61.59 -12.47
CA ALA A 635 -16.13 63.02 -12.70
C ALA A 635 -16.76 63.72 -11.49
N ASP A 636 -17.91 63.24 -11.02
CA ASP A 636 -18.64 63.85 -9.90
C ASP A 636 -17.84 63.79 -8.59
N TRP A 637 -17.15 62.67 -8.37
CA TRP A 637 -16.35 62.43 -7.17
C TRP A 637 -15.10 63.33 -7.10
N LEU A 638 -14.43 63.58 -8.23
CA LEU A 638 -13.30 64.50 -8.32
C LEU A 638 -13.75 65.97 -8.30
N ALA A 639 -14.90 66.29 -8.90
CA ALA A 639 -15.45 67.65 -8.90
C ALA A 639 -15.87 68.11 -7.49
N ALA A 640 -16.34 67.19 -6.65
CA ALA A 640 -16.75 67.48 -5.28
C ALA A 640 -15.60 67.98 -4.37
N ASP A 641 -14.35 67.65 -4.68
CA ASP A 641 -13.19 68.06 -3.90
C ASP A 641 -11.92 68.05 -4.78
N PRO A 642 -11.43 69.23 -5.19
CA PRO A 642 -10.25 69.35 -6.05
C PRO A 642 -8.99 68.71 -5.47
N SER A 643 -8.88 68.55 -4.14
CA SER A 643 -7.72 67.90 -3.51
C SER A 643 -7.61 66.42 -3.85
N ARG A 644 -8.70 65.77 -4.26
CA ARG A 644 -8.73 64.34 -4.64
C ARG A 644 -7.95 64.06 -5.91
N GLY A 645 -7.88 65.03 -6.82
CA GLY A 645 -7.11 64.94 -8.06
C GLY A 645 -5.66 65.43 -7.94
N ALA A 646 -5.26 65.96 -6.79
CA ALA A 646 -3.95 66.58 -6.58
C ALA A 646 -3.05 65.74 -5.66
N ALA A 647 -1.77 65.70 -6.00
CA ALA A 647 -0.76 65.07 -5.17
C ALA A 647 0.60 65.75 -5.34
N THR A 648 1.58 65.40 -4.51
CA THR A 648 2.96 65.87 -4.63
C THR A 648 3.93 64.70 -4.67
N TRP A 649 5.00 64.86 -5.45
CA TRP A 649 6.06 63.88 -5.58
C TRP A 649 7.01 63.93 -4.38
N VAL A 650 7.39 62.75 -3.91
CA VAL A 650 8.38 62.51 -2.85
C VAL A 650 9.41 61.53 -3.40
N ASN A 651 10.70 61.81 -3.21
CA ASN A 651 11.81 60.99 -3.71
C ASN A 651 11.97 59.68 -2.91
N GLN A 652 10.98 58.77 -3.04
CA GLN A 652 10.95 57.47 -2.40
C GLN A 652 10.64 56.37 -3.42
N ARG A 653 11.41 55.27 -3.38
CA ARG A 653 11.34 54.18 -4.37
C ARG A 653 10.04 53.36 -4.41
N VAL A 654 9.16 53.49 -3.41
CA VAL A 654 7.96 52.61 -3.25
C VAL A 654 6.65 53.39 -3.19
N ARG A 655 6.59 54.45 -2.37
CA ARG A 655 5.37 55.27 -2.17
C ARG A 655 5.66 56.76 -2.43
N PRO A 656 5.96 57.14 -3.68
CA PRO A 656 6.43 58.48 -4.02
C PRO A 656 5.31 59.52 -4.11
N ILE A 657 4.03 59.15 -3.98
CA ILE A 657 2.92 60.09 -4.13
C ILE A 657 2.34 60.45 -2.76
N LEU A 658 2.44 61.71 -2.38
CA LEU A 658 1.77 62.30 -1.23
C LEU A 658 0.42 62.86 -1.67
N TRP A 659 -0.69 62.23 -1.27
CA TRP A 659 -2.01 62.63 -1.72
C TRP A 659 -2.53 63.85 -0.97
N ALA A 660 -3.05 64.86 -1.68
CA ALA A 660 -3.47 66.11 -1.07
C ALA A 660 -4.74 65.97 -0.19
N ALA A 661 -5.60 64.99 -0.49
CA ALA A 661 -6.86 64.80 0.23
C ALA A 661 -6.71 64.22 1.65
N ASP A 662 -5.68 63.39 1.90
CA ASP A 662 -5.49 62.74 3.21
C ASP A 662 -4.08 62.89 3.80
N GLY A 663 -3.16 63.55 3.08
CA GLY A 663 -1.78 63.78 3.53
C GLY A 663 -0.94 62.51 3.67
N LYS A 664 -1.38 61.36 3.14
CA LYS A 664 -0.66 60.08 3.23
C LYS A 664 0.07 59.73 1.94
N ARG A 665 1.05 58.85 2.06
CA ARG A 665 1.89 58.39 0.95
C ARG A 665 1.40 57.08 0.34
N TYR A 666 1.43 57.01 -0.98
CA TYR A 666 0.96 55.88 -1.77
C TYR A 666 1.89 55.55 -2.93
N SER A 667 1.82 54.30 -3.39
CA SER A 667 2.33 53.96 -4.72
C SER A 667 1.39 54.54 -5.78
N PRO A 668 1.88 54.84 -7.01
CA PRO A 668 1.03 55.39 -8.06
C PRO A 668 -0.20 54.53 -8.36
N SER A 669 -0.04 53.21 -8.41
CA SER A 669 -1.17 52.30 -8.68
C SER A 669 -2.08 52.12 -7.47
N GLY A 670 -1.52 52.05 -6.26
CA GLY A 670 -2.29 51.88 -5.03
C GLY A 670 -3.20 53.07 -4.75
N LEU A 671 -2.74 54.29 -5.05
CA LEU A 671 -3.59 55.48 -4.91
C LEU A 671 -4.76 55.45 -5.89
N VAL A 672 -4.53 55.08 -7.15
CA VAL A 672 -5.60 55.00 -8.15
C VAL A 672 -6.65 53.97 -7.79
N GLN A 673 -6.25 52.78 -7.33
CA GLN A 673 -7.20 51.77 -6.86
C GLN A 673 -8.02 52.27 -5.66
N LYS A 674 -7.38 52.97 -4.72
CA LYS A 674 -8.07 53.60 -3.59
C LYS A 674 -9.05 54.67 -4.06
N MET A 675 -8.68 55.49 -5.04
CA MET A 675 -9.57 56.50 -5.63
C MET A 675 -10.78 55.84 -6.31
N TRP A 676 -10.61 54.76 -7.06
CA TRP A 676 -11.72 54.02 -7.66
C TRP A 676 -12.67 53.42 -6.63
N GLN A 677 -12.13 52.88 -5.52
CA GLN A 677 -12.92 52.34 -4.43
C GLN A 677 -13.74 53.44 -3.74
N LEU A 678 -13.13 54.61 -3.48
CA LEU A 678 -13.80 55.75 -2.86
C LEU A 678 -14.82 56.43 -3.79
N ALA A 679 -14.66 56.29 -5.10
CA ALA A 679 -15.63 56.72 -6.10
C ALA A 679 -16.70 55.64 -6.41
N GLU A 680 -16.70 54.52 -5.69
CA GLU A 680 -17.66 53.41 -5.84
C GLU A 680 -17.77 52.85 -7.26
N TRP A 681 -16.67 52.84 -8.02
CA TRP A 681 -16.68 52.38 -9.40
C TRP A 681 -16.69 50.84 -9.49
N GLY A 682 -17.88 50.24 -9.48
CA GLY A 682 -18.07 48.77 -9.47
C GLY A 682 -17.56 48.02 -10.72
N LYS A 683 -17.20 48.73 -11.80
CA LYS A 683 -16.61 48.15 -13.03
C LYS A 683 -15.10 48.39 -13.16
N ALA A 684 -14.45 48.86 -12.09
CA ALA A 684 -13.01 49.15 -12.10
C ALA A 684 -12.17 47.87 -12.35
N PRO A 685 -11.08 47.96 -13.13
CA PRO A 685 -10.15 46.85 -13.29
C PRO A 685 -9.48 46.44 -11.97
N VAL A 686 -9.12 45.16 -11.84
CA VAL A 686 -8.43 44.61 -10.64
C VAL A 686 -7.04 45.25 -10.43
N ALA A 687 -6.41 45.78 -11.49
CA ALA A 687 -5.09 46.41 -11.43
C ALA A 687 -5.08 47.79 -12.13
N ALA A 688 -4.49 48.79 -11.46
CA ALA A 688 -4.31 50.11 -12.03
C ALA A 688 -2.91 50.29 -12.65
N GLN A 689 -2.84 50.89 -13.84
CA GLN A 689 -1.60 51.44 -14.37
C GLN A 689 -1.42 52.86 -13.82
N GLY A 690 -0.99 52.95 -12.56
CA GLY A 690 -0.89 54.20 -11.82
C GLY A 690 0.02 55.26 -12.44
N PRO A 691 1.27 54.94 -12.85
CA PRO A 691 2.18 55.96 -13.39
C PRO A 691 1.72 56.61 -14.70
N LEU A 692 0.80 55.99 -15.43
CA LEU A 692 0.18 56.59 -16.62
C LEU A 692 -0.87 57.65 -16.29
N ARG A 693 -1.40 57.67 -15.05
CA ARG A 693 -2.51 58.51 -14.60
C ARG A 693 -2.08 59.75 -13.82
N TRP A 694 -0.82 59.80 -13.41
CA TRP A 694 -0.25 60.93 -12.67
C TRP A 694 0.63 61.75 -13.59
N PHE A 695 0.31 63.03 -13.72
CA PHE A 695 0.93 63.97 -14.65
C PHE A 695 1.62 65.09 -13.90
N VAL A 696 2.80 65.50 -14.38
CA VAL A 696 3.44 66.75 -13.94
C VAL A 696 2.80 67.96 -14.64
N ALA A 697 3.10 69.17 -14.15
CA ALA A 697 2.57 70.43 -14.72
C ALA A 697 2.82 70.58 -16.23
N GLU A 698 3.91 70.02 -16.75
CA GLU A 698 4.30 70.03 -18.18
C GLU A 698 3.48 69.06 -19.05
N GLY A 699 2.49 68.36 -18.49
CA GLY A 699 1.55 67.53 -19.24
C GLY A 699 2.04 66.13 -19.60
N GLN A 700 3.23 65.73 -19.14
CA GLN A 700 3.73 64.36 -19.26
C GLN A 700 3.31 63.50 -18.06
N SER A 701 3.04 62.21 -18.30
CA SER A 701 2.79 61.25 -17.22
C SER A 701 4.10 60.73 -16.62
N LEU A 702 4.07 60.26 -15.38
CA LEU A 702 5.22 59.61 -14.73
C LEU A 702 5.75 58.44 -15.57
N TRP A 703 4.88 57.71 -16.26
CA TRP A 703 5.28 56.67 -17.21
C TRP A 703 6.12 57.22 -18.36
N ARG A 704 5.67 58.31 -18.99
CA ARG A 704 6.36 58.90 -20.14
C ARG A 704 7.69 59.52 -19.74
N LEU A 705 7.73 60.23 -18.62
CA LEU A 705 8.97 60.74 -18.02
C LEU A 705 10.00 59.63 -17.78
N ALA A 706 9.58 58.47 -17.27
CA ALA A 706 10.50 57.37 -17.03
C ALA A 706 10.95 56.67 -18.32
N LEU A 707 10.16 56.75 -19.40
CA LEU A 707 10.55 56.25 -20.71
C LEU A 707 11.60 57.16 -21.34
N ASP A 708 11.37 58.48 -21.32
CA ASP A 708 12.32 59.47 -21.82
C ASP A 708 13.65 59.40 -21.06
N THR A 709 13.59 59.23 -19.72
CA THR A 709 14.76 59.04 -18.86
C THR A 709 15.62 57.83 -19.25
N ARG A 710 15.01 56.77 -19.79
CA ARG A 710 15.74 55.57 -20.22
C ARG A 710 16.40 55.78 -21.57
N ASN A 711 15.68 56.42 -22.50
CA ASN A 711 16.21 56.72 -23.81
C ASN A 711 17.39 57.70 -23.74
N ASP A 712 17.37 58.64 -22.78
CA ASP A 712 18.50 59.53 -22.50
C ASP A 712 19.71 58.79 -21.88
N GLY A 713 19.47 57.70 -21.14
CA GLY A 713 20.53 56.87 -20.54
C GLY A 713 21.23 55.95 -21.55
N ASP A 714 20.49 55.42 -22.53
CA ASP A 714 21.03 54.59 -23.62
C ASP A 714 21.89 55.40 -24.62
N LEU A 715 21.79 56.74 -24.63
CA LEU A 715 22.65 57.63 -25.42
C LEU A 715 23.98 57.97 -24.70
N GLY A 716 24.15 57.60 -23.44
CA GLY A 716 25.32 57.92 -22.62
C GLY A 716 26.29 56.76 -22.34
N GLU A 717 25.97 55.53 -22.76
CA GLU A 717 26.84 54.34 -22.62
C GLU A 717 27.46 53.90 -23.97
N GLY A 718 27.60 54.83 -24.92
CA GLY A 718 28.02 54.56 -26.29
C GLY A 718 29.45 54.96 -26.69
N ASP A 719 30.21 55.64 -25.82
CA ASP A 719 31.58 56.08 -26.12
C ASP A 719 32.46 55.95 -24.87
N GLU A 720 33.14 54.80 -24.71
CA GLU A 720 34.50 54.68 -24.17
C GLU A 720 34.99 53.22 -24.25
N GLU A 721 36.23 53.06 -24.74
CA GLU A 721 37.08 51.84 -24.84
C GLU A 721 36.80 50.89 -26.03
N GLY A 722 37.62 50.81 -27.08
CA GLY A 722 39.02 51.24 -27.22
C GLY A 722 39.97 50.24 -26.59
#